data_AF-A0A662AHE3-F1
#
_entry.id   AF-A0A662AHE3-F1
#
_cell.length_a   1.000
_cell.length_b   1.000
_cell.length_c   1.000
_cell.angle_alpha   90.00
_cell.angle_beta   90.00
_cell.angle_gamma   90.00
#
_symmetry.space_group_name_H-M   'P 1'
#
loop_
_entity.id
_entity.type
_entity.pdbx_description
1 polymer ?
#
loop_
_entity_poly.entity_id
_entity_poly.type
_entity_poly.pdbx_seq_one_letter_code
_entity_poly.pdbx_strand_id
1 'polypeptide(L)'
;MAQGNVEFTKKVNYQIGKTDYADVILDDIQKVQVAQHILNAQINAGDLVTDIEMPIGMLGAELDWDEGVLDDLLVGIASGPRLTIIQDLADENVRVGYQDHFSFDVNSPSEAGFDFTFPSRNGYIIDAIIDWGDDTQSDITTWNDPNLVHNYTGLFDGTITVKGVCEFFQFTWTEQNVVSLNEVINLTNLRAVGFGSQTGIGDGGQFNVHPSWWQKWAIVEDFSYLFYNCGISEIPTSLFSNCTSATTFYRAFSGNPNITTIPDGLFDDCTSTISFEETFKDIGITEIPVDLFKYIPDVLNNNRWKSTFNGCGDLTTIPADLFRYHTLATTFSGTFFYCTSLVEIPAGLFDYNTDVTSFTSLFYGCSSLTTIPAELFRYNILAKTFLQTFRYCTSVTTIPPGMFDYHPDVTYFREVFAGTGITSIPDNWMDNMPLINNVYQLFNNCSSLTTIPAELFRYNTLIENAIGIFQNCTSLVTIPTGLFDYNTEVIDFSNAFSGDSVLTTIPADLFRYNTKVTNFSAVFYNDVELTSLPTGLFDNCSSATNFSNSFRFCSLTSLPADLFDDCTAAIEFDYCFQNNNIRTIPDNLFDSCTLATEFNYCFGGCSDLYDVPDELFRYTTSADNFEDCFGYCTVLSGSVTGTGELQTWMASHSPSAAWRCFQGCTGIQDWDLIPVTWGGGGLAALTNNMNLTIHGQDPTTWDFTLPINNIANTGMDIEITWGDGTSNTFITDYTSSDAIHTYTNGEVDNTLNIKGKLSWLDFTNSTEPGALVETGTVSRDLGLTQFKINYCANLTSVNSGLKEHRQLESIASFFRGCTSLTTVPGDIFDYAYSANHLYDLFKSCSSFDTIPSGLFDNCISTLDFDGVFFGTSITSIPTDLFKYNTLVTDFDATFSYTDITSIPADLFKYNTAVISFTATFNNCTSLATIPADLFRYNTLVNGLSVTFSSCTSIINLPADLFLYNTAITTINNCFKNSNSITTAVTGVNDLIDQVETNNSGVSKTGCFDGCTSITDYASIPIGASDWRTY
;
A
#
# COMPACT_ATOMS: atom_id res chain seq x y z
N MET A 1 -14.35 -97.05 5.66
CA MET A 1 -15.78 -97.20 5.33
C MET A 1 -16.43 -95.86 5.61
N ALA A 2 -17.23 -95.38 4.65
CA ALA A 2 -17.87 -94.07 4.64
C ALA A 2 -18.91 -93.92 5.76
N GLN A 3 -19.04 -92.72 6.33
CA GLN A 3 -20.21 -91.84 6.21
C GLN A 3 -20.23 -90.78 7.33
N GLY A 4 -20.46 -89.52 6.93
CA GLY A 4 -21.12 -88.52 7.77
C GLY A 4 -20.22 -87.64 8.64
N ASN A 5 -19.52 -86.68 8.05
CA ASN A 5 -19.14 -85.47 8.78
C ASN A 5 -20.42 -84.71 9.13
N VAL A 6 -20.75 -84.60 10.43
CA VAL A 6 -21.60 -83.54 10.95
C VAL A 6 -20.67 -82.41 11.34
N GLU A 7 -20.61 -81.39 10.49
CA GLU A 7 -19.87 -80.15 10.72
C GLU A 7 -20.78 -79.21 11.51
N PHE A 8 -20.36 -78.79 12.71
CA PHE A 8 -21.07 -77.76 13.48
C PHE A 8 -20.85 -76.40 12.80
N THR A 9 -21.84 -75.90 12.06
CA THR A 9 -21.74 -74.64 11.29
C THR A 9 -21.99 -73.37 12.12
N LYS A 10 -22.18 -73.48 13.43
CA LYS A 10 -22.26 -72.31 14.33
C LYS A 10 -21.79 -72.66 15.74
N LYS A 11 -20.86 -71.84 16.27
CA LYS A 11 -20.53 -71.77 17.70
C LYS A 11 -21.80 -71.51 18.50
N VAL A 12 -22.14 -72.41 19.42
CA VAL A 12 -23.08 -72.13 20.51
C VAL A 12 -22.25 -71.44 21.60
N ASN A 13 -22.42 -70.12 21.75
CA ASN A 13 -21.82 -69.36 22.85
C ASN A 13 -22.80 -69.41 24.03
N TYR A 14 -22.35 -69.97 25.15
CA TYR A 14 -22.99 -69.82 26.45
C TYR A 14 -22.57 -68.45 27.01
N GLN A 15 -23.50 -67.54 27.25
CA GLN A 15 -23.22 -66.22 27.85
C GLN A 15 -23.98 -66.10 29.18
N ILE A 16 -23.32 -66.46 30.28
CA ILE A 16 -23.67 -66.01 31.62
C ILE A 16 -22.73 -64.85 31.92
N GLY A 17 -23.29 -63.66 32.18
CA GLY A 17 -22.62 -62.48 32.74
C GLY A 17 -21.38 -62.02 31.97
N LYS A 18 -21.51 -60.93 31.21
CA LYS A 18 -20.39 -60.06 30.80
C LYS A 18 -19.49 -59.86 32.03
N THR A 19 -18.33 -60.51 32.05
CA THR A 19 -17.51 -60.76 33.26
C THR A 19 -16.19 -60.00 33.18
N ASP A 20 -15.76 -59.46 34.32
CA ASP A 20 -14.35 -59.18 34.57
C ASP A 20 -13.71 -60.42 35.23
N TYR A 21 -12.51 -60.78 34.82
CA TYR A 21 -11.69 -61.81 35.46
C TYR A 21 -10.56 -61.12 36.20
N ALA A 22 -10.75 -60.89 37.49
CA ALA A 22 -9.65 -60.72 38.42
C ALA A 22 -9.99 -61.47 39.73
N ASP A 23 -9.10 -62.40 40.09
CA ASP A 23 -9.02 -63.10 41.37
C ASP A 23 -9.92 -64.33 41.63
N VAL A 24 -9.84 -65.36 40.77
CA VAL A 24 -9.89 -66.77 41.23
C VAL A 24 -8.92 -67.63 40.41
N ILE A 25 -7.86 -68.15 41.05
CA ILE A 25 -7.05 -69.23 40.48
C ILE A 25 -7.78 -70.55 40.74
N LEU A 26 -8.51 -71.05 39.72
CA LEU A 26 -9.02 -72.42 39.70
C LEU A 26 -7.98 -73.34 39.04
N ASP A 27 -7.67 -74.46 39.70
CA ASP A 27 -6.75 -75.45 39.15
C ASP A 27 -7.42 -76.29 38.03
N ASP A 28 -6.59 -77.04 37.31
CA ASP A 28 -7.00 -77.77 36.12
C ASP A 28 -7.97 -78.93 36.41
N ILE A 29 -8.21 -79.28 37.67
CA ILE A 29 -9.17 -80.32 38.08
C ILE A 29 -10.57 -79.73 38.27
N GLN A 30 -10.67 -78.49 38.77
CA GLN A 30 -11.96 -77.81 38.96
C GLN A 30 -12.58 -77.28 37.65
N LYS A 31 -11.76 -76.97 36.64
CA LYS A 31 -12.22 -76.64 35.28
C LYS A 31 -12.87 -77.83 34.57
N VAL A 32 -12.42 -79.05 34.85
CA VAL A 32 -12.94 -80.30 34.25
C VAL A 32 -14.29 -80.68 34.84
N GLN A 33 -14.55 -80.42 36.13
CA GLN A 33 -15.82 -80.80 36.77
C GLN A 33 -17.03 -79.95 36.33
N VAL A 34 -16.85 -78.66 36.03
CA VAL A 34 -17.94 -77.79 35.54
C VAL A 34 -18.24 -78.06 34.05
N ALA A 35 -17.21 -78.39 33.25
CA ALA A 35 -17.39 -78.80 31.86
C ALA A 35 -18.06 -80.19 31.71
N GLN A 36 -17.85 -81.11 32.66
CA GLN A 36 -18.38 -82.48 32.58
C GLN A 36 -19.88 -82.61 32.94
N HIS A 37 -20.50 -81.62 33.60
CA HIS A 37 -21.95 -81.66 33.90
C HIS A 37 -22.84 -81.16 32.75
N ILE A 38 -22.28 -80.47 31.76
CA ILE A 38 -23.01 -80.04 30.55
C ILE A 38 -22.93 -81.11 29.44
N LEU A 39 -22.08 -82.13 29.61
CA LEU A 39 -21.88 -83.19 28.62
C LEU A 39 -22.31 -84.57 29.12
N ASN A 40 -23.51 -84.71 29.70
CA ASN A 40 -24.16 -86.02 29.91
C ASN A 40 -25.69 -85.89 30.00
N ALA A 41 -26.36 -85.89 28.84
CA ALA A 41 -27.42 -86.85 28.50
C ALA A 41 -28.25 -86.37 27.28
N GLN A 42 -27.90 -86.82 26.09
CA GLN A 42 -28.94 -87.36 25.20
C GLN A 42 -28.55 -88.80 24.87
N ILE A 43 -29.06 -89.72 25.69
CA ILE A 43 -29.13 -91.14 25.34
C ILE A 43 -30.26 -91.26 24.32
N ASN A 44 -29.95 -91.73 23.12
CA ASN A 44 -30.96 -92.19 22.17
C ASN A 44 -31.07 -93.72 22.24
N ALA A 45 -32.26 -94.24 21.97
CA ALA A 45 -32.61 -95.64 22.18
C ALA A 45 -31.73 -96.62 21.38
N GLY A 46 -31.13 -97.59 22.08
CA GLY A 46 -30.51 -98.78 21.47
C GLY A 46 -29.03 -99.00 21.77
N ASP A 47 -28.34 -98.05 22.39
CA ASP A 47 -26.90 -98.19 22.64
C ASP A 47 -26.58 -98.92 23.96
N LEU A 48 -25.70 -99.91 23.87
CA LEU A 48 -25.24 -100.81 24.93
C LEU A 48 -23.72 -100.95 24.86
N VAL A 49 -22.97 -100.44 25.85
CA VAL A 49 -21.56 -100.81 26.22
C VAL A 49 -21.29 -100.20 27.61
N THR A 50 -21.18 -100.88 28.77
CA THR A 50 -20.18 -101.85 29.33
C THR A 50 -18.74 -101.28 29.37
N ASP A 51 -18.00 -101.08 30.47
CA ASP A 51 -17.76 -101.98 31.60
C ASP A 51 -16.76 -101.38 32.64
N ILE A 52 -16.84 -101.89 33.89
CA ILE A 52 -15.78 -102.37 34.80
C ILE A 52 -15.34 -101.68 36.11
N GLU A 53 -15.64 -100.40 36.42
CA GLU A 53 -15.24 -99.82 37.73
C GLU A 53 -16.38 -99.15 38.55
N MET A 54 -17.50 -99.84 38.76
CA MET A 54 -18.48 -99.45 39.79
C MET A 54 -18.54 -100.47 40.96
N PRO A 55 -18.20 -100.07 42.20
CA PRO A 55 -18.42 -100.86 43.41
C PRO A 55 -19.86 -100.80 43.97
N ILE A 56 -20.22 -101.90 44.64
CA ILE A 56 -21.55 -102.37 45.05
C ILE A 56 -22.02 -101.75 46.38
N GLY A 57 -22.60 -100.54 46.36
CA GLY A 57 -23.08 -99.89 47.59
C GLY A 57 -24.22 -98.87 47.50
N MET A 58 -24.70 -98.48 46.31
CA MET A 58 -25.83 -97.52 46.17
C MET A 58 -27.07 -98.18 45.55
N LEU A 59 -27.48 -99.30 46.16
CA LEU A 59 -28.81 -99.88 46.00
C LEU A 59 -29.77 -99.23 47.02
N GLY A 60 -30.87 -98.64 46.53
CA GLY A 60 -32.15 -98.59 47.23
C GLY A 60 -32.51 -97.29 47.94
N ALA A 61 -33.44 -96.53 47.35
CA ALA A 61 -34.76 -96.19 47.90
C ALA A 61 -35.41 -95.11 47.01
N GLU A 62 -36.63 -95.39 46.54
CA GLU A 62 -37.50 -94.45 45.81
C GLU A 62 -37.86 -93.26 46.71
N LEU A 63 -37.80 -92.05 46.16
CA LEU A 63 -38.43 -90.85 46.72
C LEU A 63 -39.51 -90.39 45.74
N ASP A 64 -40.70 -90.27 46.33
CA ASP A 64 -42.03 -90.12 45.79
C ASP A 64 -42.21 -88.78 45.04
N TRP A 65 -42.80 -88.86 43.85
CA TRP A 65 -43.23 -87.70 43.07
C TRP A 65 -44.69 -87.43 43.42
N ASP A 66 -44.97 -86.39 44.19
CA ASP A 66 -46.21 -85.63 44.03
C ASP A 66 -46.14 -84.23 44.67
N GLU A 67 -46.76 -83.29 43.94
CA GLU A 67 -46.98 -81.86 44.17
C GLU A 67 -45.83 -80.86 43.86
N GLY A 68 -45.79 -80.43 42.60
CA GLY A 68 -45.25 -79.13 42.20
C GLY A 68 -44.62 -79.11 40.81
N VAL A 69 -45.44 -78.90 39.78
CA VAL A 69 -45.06 -78.85 38.36
C VAL A 69 -43.86 -77.93 38.13
N LEU A 70 -42.78 -78.48 37.56
CA LEU A 70 -41.73 -77.74 36.90
C LEU A 70 -41.95 -77.84 35.40
N ASP A 71 -41.56 -76.77 34.71
CA ASP A 71 -41.29 -76.68 33.28
C ASP A 71 -42.45 -76.23 32.38
N ASP A 72 -42.56 -74.90 32.19
CA ASP A 72 -43.01 -74.31 30.93
C ASP A 72 -41.91 -73.34 30.43
N LEU A 73 -40.80 -73.90 29.93
CA LEU A 73 -39.91 -73.22 28.99
C LEU A 73 -40.63 -73.11 27.64
N LEU A 74 -41.36 -72.02 27.40
CA LEU A 74 -42.00 -71.75 26.12
C LEU A 74 -40.95 -71.30 25.08
N VAL A 75 -40.50 -72.22 24.22
CA VAL A 75 -39.66 -71.90 23.06
C VAL A 75 -40.54 -71.47 21.89
N GLY A 76 -40.72 -70.16 21.73
CA GLY A 76 -41.33 -69.56 20.53
C GLY A 76 -40.32 -69.45 19.39
N ILE A 77 -40.56 -70.15 18.28
CA ILE A 77 -39.74 -70.04 17.06
C ILE A 77 -40.19 -68.79 16.29
N ALA A 78 -39.51 -67.65 16.50
CA ALA A 78 -39.54 -66.55 15.56
C ALA A 78 -38.52 -66.82 14.43
N SER A 79 -38.90 -66.57 13.19
CA SER A 79 -38.14 -66.89 11.98
C SER A 79 -36.79 -66.18 11.90
N GLY A 80 -35.74 -66.79 12.46
CA GLY A 80 -34.34 -66.33 12.39
C GLY A 80 -33.35 -67.41 12.88
N PRO A 81 -32.08 -67.41 12.46
CA PRO A 81 -31.17 -68.55 12.63
C PRO A 81 -30.42 -68.57 13.98
N ARG A 82 -31.07 -68.15 15.07
CA ARG A 82 -30.52 -68.23 16.44
C ARG A 82 -31.62 -68.64 17.43
N LEU A 83 -31.32 -69.64 18.25
CA LEU A 83 -32.09 -69.98 19.44
C LEU A 83 -31.91 -68.84 20.45
N THR A 84 -33.01 -68.22 20.89
CA THR A 84 -33.02 -67.29 22.02
C THR A 84 -33.54 -68.05 23.24
N ILE A 85 -32.69 -68.25 24.25
CA ILE A 85 -33.18 -68.63 25.58
C ILE A 85 -33.68 -67.33 26.21
N ILE A 86 -34.99 -67.16 26.32
CA ILE A 86 -35.57 -66.10 27.15
C ILE A 86 -35.51 -66.65 28.56
N GLN A 87 -34.48 -66.29 29.31
CA GLN A 87 -34.62 -66.27 30.77
C GLN A 87 -35.55 -65.10 31.08
N ASP A 88 -36.61 -65.37 31.83
CA ASP A 88 -37.53 -64.35 32.29
C ASP A 88 -36.77 -63.33 33.16
N LEU A 89 -36.35 -62.24 32.53
CA LEU A 89 -35.66 -61.11 33.17
C LEU A 89 -36.65 -60.20 33.93
N ALA A 90 -37.93 -60.58 34.04
CA ALA A 90 -38.93 -59.84 34.80
C ALA A 90 -38.99 -60.21 36.29
N ASP A 91 -38.18 -61.16 36.77
CA ASP A 91 -38.08 -61.44 38.21
C ASP A 91 -37.10 -60.46 38.89
N GLU A 92 -37.65 -59.45 39.55
CA GLU A 92 -36.93 -58.44 40.35
C GLU A 92 -36.04 -59.05 41.46
N ASN A 93 -36.14 -60.37 41.72
CA ASN A 93 -35.39 -61.06 42.78
C ASN A 93 -34.08 -61.73 42.34
N VAL A 94 -33.72 -61.72 41.04
CA VAL A 94 -32.43 -62.27 40.55
C VAL A 94 -31.54 -61.14 40.01
N ARG A 95 -30.78 -60.49 40.90
CA ARG A 95 -29.83 -59.43 40.53
C ARG A 95 -28.58 -60.00 39.88
N VAL A 96 -28.57 -60.18 38.55
CA VAL A 96 -27.32 -60.20 37.78
C VAL A 96 -26.89 -58.75 37.60
N GLY A 97 -26.01 -58.24 38.47
CA GLY A 97 -25.56 -56.86 38.41
C GLY A 97 -24.73 -56.60 37.14
N TYR A 98 -25.24 -55.78 36.21
CA TYR A 98 -24.43 -55.22 35.12
C TYR A 98 -23.39 -54.25 35.70
N GLN A 99 -22.19 -54.21 35.12
CA GLN A 99 -21.09 -53.36 35.61
C GLN A 99 -21.43 -51.87 35.48
N ASP A 100 -21.94 -51.47 34.32
CA ASP A 100 -22.58 -50.18 34.08
C ASP A 100 -24.05 -50.41 33.69
N HIS A 101 -24.94 -49.65 34.32
CA HIS A 101 -26.37 -49.62 34.10
C HIS A 101 -26.90 -48.22 34.40
N PHE A 102 -27.19 -47.48 33.33
CA PHE A 102 -27.71 -46.13 33.40
C PHE A 102 -28.67 -45.87 32.25
N SER A 103 -29.46 -44.80 32.37
CA SER A 103 -30.39 -44.37 31.32
C SER A 103 -30.46 -42.86 31.23
N PHE A 104 -30.97 -42.38 30.10
CA PHE A 104 -31.13 -40.96 29.80
C PHE A 104 -32.27 -40.79 28.80
N ASP A 105 -32.93 -39.64 28.85
CA ASP A 105 -34.05 -39.34 27.97
C ASP A 105 -33.58 -38.57 26.75
N VAL A 106 -34.12 -38.94 25.59
CA VAL A 106 -33.92 -38.22 24.33
C VAL A 106 -35.27 -37.90 23.70
N ASN A 107 -35.34 -36.77 23.01
CA ASN A 107 -36.52 -36.41 22.23
C ASN A 107 -36.17 -36.12 20.77
N SER A 108 -37.15 -36.28 19.89
CA SER A 108 -37.00 -35.94 18.49
C SER A 108 -37.15 -34.43 18.29
N PRO A 109 -36.27 -33.78 17.50
CA PRO A 109 -36.35 -32.34 17.25
C PRO A 109 -37.52 -31.96 16.30
N SER A 110 -38.06 -32.92 15.54
CA SER A 110 -39.18 -32.70 14.62
C SER A 110 -39.91 -34.00 14.27
N GLU A 111 -41.07 -33.88 13.63
CA GLU A 111 -41.86 -35.02 13.13
C GLU A 111 -41.17 -35.83 12.02
N ALA A 112 -40.03 -35.37 11.47
CA ALA A 112 -39.30 -36.08 10.43
C ALA A 112 -38.47 -37.28 10.95
N GLY A 113 -38.35 -37.45 12.27
CA GLY A 113 -37.39 -38.39 12.87
C GLY A 113 -35.98 -37.82 12.97
N PHE A 114 -35.07 -38.56 13.60
CA PHE A 114 -33.65 -38.20 13.69
C PHE A 114 -32.77 -39.43 13.92
N ASP A 115 -31.48 -39.28 13.58
CA ASP A 115 -30.46 -40.27 13.90
C ASP A 115 -29.84 -39.92 15.25
N PHE A 116 -29.97 -40.82 16.23
CA PHE A 116 -29.23 -40.74 17.47
C PHE A 116 -27.96 -41.59 17.33
N THR A 117 -26.81 -40.99 17.64
CA THR A 117 -25.52 -41.67 17.66
C THR A 117 -25.04 -41.79 19.09
N PHE A 118 -24.95 -43.02 19.59
CA PHE A 118 -24.37 -43.28 20.90
C PHE A 118 -22.88 -42.94 20.91
N PRO A 119 -22.37 -42.20 21.92
CA PRO A 119 -20.99 -41.74 21.93
C PRO A 119 -20.02 -42.89 22.19
N SER A 120 -18.95 -42.95 21.40
CA SER A 120 -17.85 -43.89 21.57
C SER A 120 -16.55 -43.29 21.00
N ARG A 121 -15.40 -43.77 21.46
CA ARG A 121 -14.09 -43.26 21.00
C ARG A 121 -13.02 -44.32 21.01
N ASN A 122 -12.16 -44.30 19.99
CA ASN A 122 -10.98 -45.15 19.94
C ASN A 122 -10.10 -44.93 21.19
N GLY A 123 -9.69 -46.01 21.85
CA GLY A 123 -8.94 -46.00 23.11
C GLY A 123 -9.77 -46.22 24.37
N TYR A 124 -11.10 -46.22 24.27
CA TYR A 124 -12.03 -46.55 25.35
C TYR A 124 -12.81 -47.82 25.04
N ILE A 125 -13.13 -48.60 26.07
CA ILE A 125 -13.87 -49.87 25.96
C ILE A 125 -15.39 -49.60 25.96
N ILE A 126 -16.09 -50.26 25.05
CA ILE A 126 -17.54 -50.42 25.07
C ILE A 126 -17.91 -51.87 24.74
N ASP A 127 -18.65 -52.50 25.66
CA ASP A 127 -19.26 -53.83 25.50
C ASP A 127 -20.61 -53.81 26.22
N ALA A 128 -21.63 -53.27 25.57
CA ALA A 128 -22.92 -52.96 26.19
C ALA A 128 -24.10 -53.27 25.27
N ILE A 129 -25.20 -53.69 25.90
CA ILE A 129 -26.50 -53.70 25.24
C ILE A 129 -27.10 -52.32 25.42
N ILE A 130 -27.45 -51.67 24.31
CA ILE A 130 -28.19 -50.41 24.30
C ILE A 130 -29.63 -50.72 23.94
N ASP A 131 -30.54 -50.38 24.84
CA ASP A 131 -31.97 -50.37 24.61
C ASP A 131 -32.38 -48.97 24.16
N TRP A 132 -32.90 -48.86 22.94
CA TRP A 132 -33.22 -47.58 22.30
C TRP A 132 -34.57 -47.01 22.74
N GLY A 133 -35.32 -47.71 23.59
CA GLY A 133 -36.60 -47.23 24.14
C GLY A 133 -37.79 -47.29 23.16
N ASP A 134 -37.61 -47.83 21.96
CA ASP A 134 -38.64 -48.04 20.93
C ASP A 134 -38.89 -49.54 20.64
N ASP A 135 -38.75 -50.38 21.68
CA ASP A 135 -38.78 -51.85 21.63
C ASP A 135 -37.63 -52.48 20.81
N THR A 136 -36.59 -51.70 20.45
CA THR A 136 -35.38 -52.21 19.78
C THR A 136 -34.14 -52.13 20.67
N GLN A 137 -33.20 -53.05 20.45
CA GLN A 137 -31.93 -53.10 21.19
C GLN A 137 -30.76 -53.46 20.25
N SER A 138 -29.59 -52.91 20.55
CA SER A 138 -28.32 -53.21 19.86
C SER A 138 -27.29 -53.78 20.84
N ASP A 139 -26.54 -54.81 20.43
CA ASP A 139 -25.37 -55.33 21.16
C ASP A 139 -24.10 -54.70 20.58
N ILE A 140 -23.52 -53.74 21.32
CA ILE A 140 -22.34 -52.98 20.93
C ILE A 140 -21.11 -53.62 21.55
N THR A 141 -20.14 -53.99 20.72
CA THR A 141 -18.97 -54.77 21.17
C THR A 141 -17.62 -54.05 21.00
N THR A 142 -17.61 -52.90 20.34
CA THR A 142 -16.39 -52.11 20.07
C THR A 142 -16.74 -50.65 19.80
N TRP A 143 -15.75 -49.76 19.94
CA TRP A 143 -15.94 -48.32 19.76
C TRP A 143 -16.43 -47.92 18.36
N ASN A 144 -16.23 -48.74 17.34
CA ASN A 144 -16.63 -48.48 15.94
C ASN A 144 -17.71 -49.45 15.45
N ASP A 145 -18.53 -49.99 16.35
CA ASP A 145 -19.63 -50.88 15.99
C ASP A 145 -20.62 -50.13 15.07
N PRO A 146 -21.02 -50.71 13.92
CA PRO A 146 -21.96 -50.04 13.01
C PRO A 146 -23.34 -49.78 13.62
N ASN A 147 -23.70 -50.47 14.72
CA ASN A 147 -25.00 -50.30 15.38
C ASN A 147 -25.01 -49.18 16.44
N LEU A 148 -23.96 -48.34 16.52
CA LEU A 148 -23.93 -47.16 17.39
C LEU A 148 -24.90 -46.06 16.96
N VAL A 149 -25.35 -46.09 15.70
CA VAL A 149 -26.34 -45.14 15.16
C VAL A 149 -27.70 -45.83 15.12
N HIS A 150 -28.69 -45.21 15.75
CA HIS A 150 -30.08 -45.63 15.71
C HIS A 150 -30.96 -44.58 15.02
N ASN A 151 -31.84 -45.03 14.14
CA ASN A 151 -32.72 -44.16 13.36
C ASN A 151 -34.12 -44.18 13.96
N TYR A 152 -34.55 -43.05 14.55
CA TYR A 152 -35.93 -42.87 14.98
C TYR A 152 -36.76 -42.31 13.83
N THR A 153 -37.86 -42.98 13.50
CA THR A 153 -38.83 -42.51 12.49
C THR A 153 -40.01 -41.81 13.17
N GLY A 154 -40.26 -40.54 12.84
CA GLY A 154 -41.33 -39.76 13.45
C GLY A 154 -40.94 -39.12 14.79
N LEU A 155 -41.95 -38.68 15.55
CA LEU A 155 -41.71 -38.15 16.90
C LEU A 155 -41.31 -39.26 17.87
N PHE A 156 -40.24 -39.02 18.63
CA PHE A 156 -39.79 -39.88 19.72
C PHE A 156 -39.61 -39.04 20.99
N ASP A 157 -40.06 -39.57 22.12
CA ASP A 157 -39.85 -39.01 23.44
C ASP A 157 -39.77 -40.22 24.39
N GLY A 158 -38.56 -40.58 24.80
CA GLY A 158 -38.33 -41.84 25.48
C GLY A 158 -36.93 -41.99 26.04
N THR A 159 -36.76 -43.10 26.76
CA THR A 159 -35.56 -43.38 27.56
C THR A 159 -34.68 -44.39 26.85
N ILE A 160 -33.42 -44.03 26.62
CA ILE A 160 -32.37 -44.96 26.20
C ILE A 160 -31.72 -45.56 27.45
N THR A 161 -31.53 -46.88 27.47
CA THR A 161 -30.89 -47.59 28.61
C THR A 161 -29.65 -48.36 28.15
N VAL A 162 -28.55 -48.20 28.88
CA VAL A 162 -27.26 -48.86 28.61
C VAL A 162 -26.97 -49.89 29.69
N LYS A 163 -26.64 -51.12 29.29
CA LYS A 163 -26.31 -52.24 30.20
C LYS A 163 -25.04 -52.96 29.72
N GLY A 164 -23.93 -52.85 30.45
CA GLY A 164 -22.65 -53.50 30.09
C GLY A 164 -21.43 -52.74 30.56
N VAL A 165 -20.35 -52.73 29.79
CA VAL A 165 -19.14 -51.94 30.04
C VAL A 165 -19.17 -50.70 29.15
N CYS A 166 -19.02 -49.51 29.72
CA CYS A 166 -18.95 -48.25 28.99
C CYS A 166 -17.94 -47.30 29.65
N GLU A 167 -16.75 -47.14 29.04
CA GLU A 167 -15.72 -46.24 29.57
C GLU A 167 -15.83 -44.79 29.05
N PHE A 168 -16.61 -44.55 27.99
CA PHE A 168 -16.73 -43.24 27.35
C PHE A 168 -18.19 -42.90 27.08
N PHE A 169 -18.67 -41.83 27.70
CA PHE A 169 -20.01 -41.29 27.48
C PHE A 169 -19.95 -39.77 27.35
N GLN A 170 -19.43 -39.31 26.21
CA GLN A 170 -19.17 -37.90 25.99
C GLN A 170 -19.62 -37.39 24.61
N PHE A 171 -20.47 -36.36 24.62
CA PHE A 171 -20.85 -35.55 23.47
C PHE A 171 -20.00 -34.26 23.43
N THR A 172 -19.75 -33.74 22.23
CA THR A 172 -18.86 -32.58 22.04
C THR A 172 -19.59 -31.39 21.43
N TRP A 173 -19.97 -31.48 20.15
CA TRP A 173 -20.52 -30.34 19.39
C TRP A 173 -21.90 -30.60 18.80
N THR A 174 -22.20 -31.86 18.49
CA THR A 174 -23.44 -32.25 17.84
C THR A 174 -24.53 -32.43 18.89
N GLU A 175 -25.58 -31.63 18.79
CA GLU A 175 -26.80 -31.86 19.56
C GLU A 175 -27.40 -33.22 19.17
N GLN A 176 -27.60 -34.08 20.17
CA GLN A 176 -28.23 -35.40 20.05
C GLN A 176 -29.60 -35.41 20.73
N ASN A 177 -30.11 -34.24 21.12
CA ASN A 177 -31.38 -34.04 21.80
C ASN A 177 -31.50 -34.86 23.09
N VAL A 178 -30.39 -35.01 23.84
CA VAL A 178 -30.44 -35.54 25.20
C VAL A 178 -31.08 -34.49 26.11
N VAL A 179 -32.17 -34.88 26.78
CA VAL A 179 -33.01 -33.97 27.57
C VAL A 179 -32.76 -34.12 29.06
N SER A 180 -32.57 -35.35 29.53
CA SER A 180 -32.38 -35.63 30.96
C SER A 180 -31.44 -36.80 31.18
N LEU A 181 -30.77 -36.82 32.32
CA LEU A 181 -30.00 -37.99 32.77
C LEU A 181 -30.71 -38.60 33.99
N ASN A 182 -31.18 -39.84 33.84
CA ASN A 182 -31.99 -40.54 34.82
C ASN A 182 -31.15 -41.15 35.95
N GLU A 183 -31.79 -41.79 36.93
CA GLU A 183 -31.09 -42.45 38.04
C GLU A 183 -30.13 -43.56 37.53
N VAL A 184 -28.85 -43.41 37.86
CA VAL A 184 -27.83 -44.46 37.66
C VAL A 184 -28.05 -45.62 38.63
N ILE A 185 -28.19 -46.83 38.10
CA ILE A 185 -28.28 -48.07 38.88
C ILE A 185 -26.89 -48.59 39.24
N ASN A 186 -25.97 -48.61 38.26
CA ASN A 186 -24.56 -48.92 38.48
C ASN A 186 -23.67 -48.19 37.47
N LEU A 187 -22.48 -47.78 37.88
CA LEU A 187 -21.50 -47.12 36.99
C LEU A 187 -20.12 -47.29 37.62
N THR A 188 -19.32 -48.18 37.05
CA THR A 188 -18.05 -48.65 37.60
C THR A 188 -16.90 -48.61 36.61
N ASN A 189 -17.14 -48.39 35.31
CA ASN A 189 -16.07 -48.29 34.30
C ASN A 189 -15.95 -46.92 33.63
N LEU A 190 -16.87 -45.97 33.85
CA LEU A 190 -16.85 -44.70 33.13
C LEU A 190 -15.57 -43.90 33.43
N ARG A 191 -14.76 -43.63 32.40
CA ARG A 191 -13.49 -42.87 32.49
C ARG A 191 -13.59 -41.47 31.87
N ALA A 192 -14.51 -41.25 30.94
CA ALA A 192 -14.75 -39.94 30.32
C ALA A 192 -16.25 -39.66 30.19
N VAL A 193 -16.67 -38.46 30.60
CA VAL A 193 -18.08 -38.06 30.61
C VAL A 193 -18.26 -36.61 30.15
N GLY A 194 -19.24 -36.38 29.28
CA GLY A 194 -19.68 -35.02 28.98
C GLY A 194 -20.86 -34.90 28.03
N PHE A 195 -21.51 -33.75 28.08
CA PHE A 195 -22.81 -33.54 27.46
C PHE A 195 -22.81 -32.30 26.58
N GLY A 196 -21.68 -32.01 25.93
CA GLY A 196 -21.54 -30.82 25.09
C GLY A 196 -22.67 -30.68 24.06
N SER A 197 -23.20 -29.46 23.98
CA SER A 197 -24.31 -29.03 23.12
C SER A 197 -25.65 -29.73 23.36
N GLN A 198 -25.86 -30.42 24.48
CA GLN A 198 -27.15 -31.01 24.81
C GLN A 198 -28.04 -30.00 25.56
N THR A 199 -28.74 -29.14 24.81
CA THR A 199 -29.48 -28.01 25.39
C THR A 199 -30.65 -28.42 26.29
N GLY A 200 -31.20 -29.61 26.07
CA GLY A 200 -32.27 -30.17 26.90
C GLY A 200 -31.87 -30.37 28.37
N ILE A 201 -30.57 -30.57 28.65
CA ILE A 201 -30.05 -30.71 30.01
C ILE A 201 -30.23 -29.43 30.83
N GLY A 202 -30.18 -28.26 30.17
CA GLY A 202 -30.35 -26.93 30.77
C GLY A 202 -31.68 -26.24 30.46
N ASP A 203 -32.66 -26.95 29.87
CA ASP A 203 -33.86 -26.33 29.32
C ASP A 203 -34.66 -25.55 30.37
N GLY A 204 -35.09 -24.34 30.00
CA GLY A 204 -35.81 -23.42 30.89
C GLY A 204 -35.05 -23.01 32.15
N GLY A 205 -33.72 -23.19 32.19
CA GLY A 205 -32.89 -22.93 33.37
C GLY A 205 -32.96 -24.02 34.43
N GLN A 206 -33.50 -25.20 34.12
CA GLN A 206 -33.46 -26.38 35.00
C GLN A 206 -32.14 -27.14 34.83
N PHE A 207 -31.75 -27.91 35.85
CA PHE A 207 -30.58 -28.81 35.79
C PHE A 207 -31.07 -30.26 35.76
N ASN A 208 -31.23 -30.81 34.56
CA ASN A 208 -31.89 -32.11 34.32
C ASN A 208 -30.92 -33.31 34.43
N VAL A 209 -30.11 -33.35 35.49
CA VAL A 209 -29.21 -34.48 35.77
C VAL A 209 -29.46 -35.05 37.16
N HIS A 210 -29.79 -36.34 37.23
CA HIS A 210 -30.00 -37.00 38.51
C HIS A 210 -28.70 -37.09 39.35
N PRO A 211 -28.73 -36.80 40.66
CA PRO A 211 -27.54 -36.77 41.51
C PRO A 211 -26.74 -38.07 41.64
N SER A 212 -27.34 -39.22 41.32
CA SER A 212 -26.62 -40.50 41.37
C SER A 212 -25.51 -40.62 40.31
N TRP A 213 -25.50 -39.77 39.29
CA TRP A 213 -24.41 -39.70 38.31
C TRP A 213 -23.08 -39.35 38.97
N TRP A 214 -23.01 -38.19 39.63
CA TRP A 214 -21.75 -37.72 40.22
C TRP A 214 -21.35 -38.43 41.51
N GLN A 215 -22.27 -39.18 42.14
CA GLN A 215 -21.91 -40.12 43.21
C GLN A 215 -21.03 -41.29 42.73
N LYS A 216 -20.90 -41.49 41.41
CA LYS A 216 -20.17 -42.59 40.78
C LYS A 216 -18.96 -42.13 39.93
N TRP A 217 -18.65 -40.83 39.92
CA TRP A 217 -17.57 -40.29 39.08
C TRP A 217 -16.16 -40.38 39.68
N ALA A 218 -15.97 -41.12 40.77
CA ALA A 218 -14.69 -41.20 41.47
C ALA A 218 -13.50 -41.65 40.58
N ILE A 219 -13.77 -42.49 39.57
CA ILE A 219 -12.77 -43.01 38.63
C ILE A 219 -12.70 -42.24 37.30
N VAL A 220 -13.57 -41.24 37.09
CA VAL A 220 -13.60 -40.46 35.85
C VAL A 220 -12.37 -39.58 35.79
N GLU A 221 -11.67 -39.63 34.65
CA GLU A 221 -10.42 -38.92 34.41
C GLU A 221 -10.60 -37.69 33.53
N ASP A 222 -11.61 -37.70 32.65
CA ASP A 222 -11.84 -36.66 31.65
C ASP A 222 -13.27 -36.10 31.73
N PHE A 223 -13.39 -34.83 32.15
CA PHE A 223 -14.64 -34.06 32.20
C PHE A 223 -14.71 -33.03 31.07
N SER A 224 -13.97 -33.24 29.98
CA SER A 224 -13.98 -32.31 28.86
C SER A 224 -15.39 -32.17 28.29
N TYR A 225 -15.82 -30.93 28.07
CA TYR A 225 -17.15 -30.60 27.55
C TYR A 225 -18.32 -31.11 28.41
N LEU A 226 -18.14 -31.29 29.73
CA LEU A 226 -19.17 -31.84 30.62
C LEU A 226 -20.56 -31.22 30.42
N PHE A 227 -20.65 -29.90 30.41
CA PHE A 227 -21.85 -29.11 30.18
C PHE A 227 -21.60 -27.98 29.16
N TYR A 228 -20.70 -28.18 28.20
CA TYR A 228 -20.40 -27.17 27.18
C TYR A 228 -21.67 -26.76 26.41
N ASN A 229 -22.02 -25.47 26.35
CA ASN A 229 -23.21 -24.96 25.64
C ASN A 229 -24.52 -25.72 25.97
N CYS A 230 -24.74 -26.12 27.22
CA CYS A 230 -25.93 -26.88 27.62
C CYS A 230 -27.11 -26.01 28.08
N GLY A 231 -26.89 -24.71 28.30
CA GLY A 231 -27.93 -23.79 28.78
C GLY A 231 -28.18 -23.85 30.29
N ILE A 232 -27.35 -24.58 31.05
CA ILE A 232 -27.51 -24.71 32.50
C ILE A 232 -27.35 -23.36 33.22
N SER A 233 -28.05 -23.19 34.34
CA SER A 233 -28.10 -21.93 35.12
C SER A 233 -27.40 -22.03 36.49
N GLU A 234 -27.12 -23.25 36.95
CA GLU A 234 -26.51 -23.53 38.25
C GLU A 234 -25.52 -24.70 38.16
N ILE A 235 -24.52 -24.69 39.04
CA ILE A 235 -23.59 -25.81 39.23
C ILE A 235 -23.94 -26.46 40.58
N PRO A 236 -24.26 -27.75 40.64
CA PRO A 236 -24.50 -28.44 41.91
C PRO A 236 -23.27 -28.42 42.83
N THR A 237 -23.46 -28.17 44.12
CA THR A 237 -22.36 -28.01 45.09
C THR A 237 -21.51 -29.26 45.30
N SER A 238 -22.05 -30.47 45.03
CA SER A 238 -21.38 -31.76 45.21
C SER A 238 -20.96 -32.43 43.89
N LEU A 239 -21.00 -31.70 42.77
CA LEU A 239 -20.85 -32.24 41.42
C LEU A 239 -19.54 -33.02 41.22
N PHE A 240 -18.44 -32.64 41.87
CA PHE A 240 -17.15 -33.34 41.77
C PHE A 240 -16.67 -33.95 43.09
N SER A 241 -17.57 -34.19 44.04
CA SER A 241 -17.20 -34.88 45.28
C SER A 241 -16.59 -36.26 45.01
N ASN A 242 -15.49 -36.57 45.67
CA ASN A 242 -14.67 -37.78 45.50
C ASN A 242 -14.07 -38.01 44.09
N CYS A 243 -14.04 -37.02 43.20
CA CYS A 243 -13.48 -37.16 41.85
C CYS A 243 -11.94 -37.09 41.82
N THR A 244 -11.27 -37.98 42.57
CA THR A 244 -9.81 -37.96 42.76
C THR A 244 -9.01 -38.26 41.50
N SER A 245 -9.61 -38.94 40.52
CA SER A 245 -8.98 -39.30 39.24
C SER A 245 -9.09 -38.21 38.17
N ALA A 246 -9.87 -37.14 38.40
CA ALA A 246 -10.11 -36.09 37.42
C ALA A 246 -8.80 -35.41 37.00
N THR A 247 -8.46 -35.46 35.71
CA THR A 247 -7.23 -34.87 35.16
C THR A 247 -7.48 -33.56 34.41
N THR A 248 -8.66 -33.38 33.82
CA THR A 248 -8.99 -32.20 32.99
C THR A 248 -10.45 -31.81 33.08
N PHE A 249 -10.70 -30.49 33.07
CA PHE A 249 -12.02 -29.87 32.98
C PHE A 249 -12.15 -28.99 31.73
N TYR A 250 -11.50 -29.40 30.64
CA TYR A 250 -11.44 -28.61 29.42
C TYR A 250 -12.85 -28.26 28.93
N ARG A 251 -13.20 -26.96 28.92
CA ARG A 251 -14.54 -26.45 28.53
C ARG A 251 -15.72 -27.05 29.31
N ALA A 252 -15.51 -27.56 30.53
CA ALA A 252 -16.55 -28.28 31.26
C ALA A 252 -17.84 -27.45 31.47
N PHE A 253 -17.76 -26.14 31.70
CA PHE A 253 -18.93 -25.28 31.88
C PHE A 253 -19.02 -24.18 30.81
N SER A 254 -18.21 -24.26 29.76
CA SER A 254 -18.07 -23.15 28.83
C SER A 254 -19.34 -22.90 28.01
N GLY A 255 -19.67 -21.63 27.77
CA GLY A 255 -20.81 -21.21 26.95
C GLY A 255 -22.16 -21.31 27.67
N ASN A 256 -22.16 -21.24 29.00
CA ASN A 256 -23.38 -21.18 29.81
C ASN A 256 -23.48 -19.81 30.50
N PRO A 257 -23.95 -18.77 29.80
CA PRO A 257 -24.00 -17.40 30.34
C PRO A 257 -24.96 -17.25 31.54
N ASN A 258 -25.87 -18.20 31.75
CA ASN A 258 -26.81 -18.18 32.87
C ASN A 258 -26.20 -18.66 34.20
N ILE A 259 -25.01 -19.27 34.20
CA ILE A 259 -24.30 -19.63 35.44
C ILE A 259 -23.78 -18.35 36.08
N THR A 260 -24.37 -17.96 37.21
CA THR A 260 -24.04 -16.71 37.91
C THR A 260 -23.16 -16.89 39.15
N THR A 261 -22.99 -18.12 39.63
CA THR A 261 -22.19 -18.45 40.82
C THR A 261 -21.44 -19.77 40.62
N ILE A 262 -20.24 -19.87 41.21
CA ILE A 262 -19.47 -21.11 41.33
C ILE A 262 -19.57 -21.57 42.79
N PRO A 263 -19.96 -22.82 43.06
CA PRO A 263 -19.96 -23.36 44.42
C PRO A 263 -18.60 -23.30 45.11
N ASP A 264 -18.60 -22.96 46.39
CA ASP A 264 -17.43 -23.12 47.26
C ASP A 264 -17.02 -24.60 47.30
N GLY A 265 -15.71 -24.86 47.18
CA GLY A 265 -15.15 -26.20 47.26
C GLY A 265 -15.46 -27.12 46.07
N LEU A 266 -15.93 -26.58 44.94
CA LEU A 266 -16.32 -27.36 43.75
C LEU A 266 -15.26 -28.39 43.31
N PHE A 267 -13.97 -28.09 43.49
CA PHE A 267 -12.86 -28.95 43.08
C PHE A 267 -12.02 -29.51 44.25
N ASP A 268 -12.51 -29.48 45.49
CA ASP A 268 -11.70 -29.85 46.67
C ASP A 268 -11.15 -31.29 46.62
N ASP A 269 -11.89 -32.23 46.02
CA ASP A 269 -11.50 -33.64 45.90
C ASP A 269 -10.74 -33.96 44.58
N CYS A 270 -10.54 -32.99 43.69
CA CYS A 270 -9.98 -33.19 42.35
C CYS A 270 -8.44 -33.20 42.34
N THR A 271 -7.83 -34.08 43.14
CA THR A 271 -6.40 -34.07 43.47
C THR A 271 -5.46 -34.53 42.36
N SER A 272 -5.97 -34.96 41.20
CA SER A 272 -5.17 -35.33 40.02
C SER A 272 -5.28 -34.33 38.87
N THR A 273 -5.96 -33.20 39.07
CA THR A 273 -6.27 -32.27 37.99
C THR A 273 -5.04 -31.49 37.54
N ILE A 274 -4.78 -31.53 36.23
CA ILE A 274 -3.62 -30.90 35.62
C ILE A 274 -4.00 -29.74 34.68
N SER A 275 -5.30 -29.54 34.37
CA SER A 275 -5.76 -28.48 33.45
C SER A 275 -7.18 -27.97 33.75
N PHE A 276 -7.34 -26.64 33.68
CA PHE A 276 -8.60 -25.90 33.69
C PHE A 276 -8.76 -25.03 32.43
N GLU A 277 -8.21 -25.48 31.31
CA GLU A 277 -8.29 -24.76 30.03
C GLU A 277 -9.76 -24.50 29.66
N GLU A 278 -10.13 -23.22 29.51
CA GLU A 278 -11.48 -22.78 29.12
C GLU A 278 -12.63 -23.31 30.00
N THR A 279 -12.38 -23.79 31.22
CA THR A 279 -13.38 -24.46 32.06
C THR A 279 -14.63 -23.61 32.31
N PHE A 280 -14.45 -22.32 32.61
CA PHE A 280 -15.51 -21.35 32.91
C PHE A 280 -15.63 -20.29 31.82
N LYS A 281 -15.24 -20.61 30.58
CA LYS A 281 -15.27 -19.63 29.50
C LYS A 281 -16.71 -19.25 29.12
N ASP A 282 -17.00 -17.96 28.95
CA ASP A 282 -18.30 -17.40 28.55
C ASP A 282 -19.45 -17.77 29.52
N ILE A 283 -19.21 -17.66 30.84
CA ILE A 283 -20.23 -17.80 31.89
C ILE A 283 -20.52 -16.46 32.60
N GLY A 284 -21.70 -16.30 33.21
CA GLY A 284 -22.18 -15.04 33.81
C GLY A 284 -21.82 -14.83 35.28
N ILE A 285 -20.66 -15.33 35.74
CA ILE A 285 -20.26 -15.21 37.16
C ILE A 285 -19.94 -13.77 37.53
N THR A 286 -20.25 -13.38 38.77
CA THR A 286 -19.94 -12.04 39.30
C THR A 286 -18.73 -12.01 40.22
N GLU A 287 -18.38 -13.16 40.81
CA GLU A 287 -17.25 -13.37 41.73
C GLU A 287 -16.69 -14.80 41.58
N ILE A 288 -15.43 -14.98 42.01
CA ILE A 288 -14.76 -16.29 42.04
C ILE A 288 -14.58 -16.70 43.52
N PRO A 289 -14.90 -17.95 43.91
CA PRO A 289 -14.62 -18.46 45.25
C PRO A 289 -13.13 -18.39 45.60
N VAL A 290 -12.81 -17.89 46.80
CA VAL A 290 -11.42 -17.63 47.24
C VAL A 290 -10.54 -18.88 47.26
N ASP A 291 -11.11 -20.03 47.65
CA ASP A 291 -10.41 -21.29 47.82
C ASP A 291 -10.62 -22.26 46.63
N LEU A 292 -11.15 -21.78 45.49
CA LEU A 292 -11.58 -22.63 44.35
C LEU A 292 -10.53 -23.64 43.89
N PHE A 293 -9.25 -23.26 43.90
CA PHE A 293 -8.14 -24.10 43.43
C PHE A 293 -7.21 -24.58 44.56
N LYS A 294 -7.57 -24.42 45.83
CA LYS A 294 -6.69 -24.63 46.99
C LYS A 294 -6.08 -26.03 47.08
N TYR A 295 -6.85 -27.07 46.76
CA TYR A 295 -6.43 -28.47 46.90
C TYR A 295 -5.99 -29.11 45.57
N ILE A 296 -5.92 -28.33 44.49
CA ILE A 296 -5.45 -28.83 43.20
C ILE A 296 -3.93 -28.99 43.25
N PRO A 297 -3.37 -30.11 42.75
CA PRO A 297 -1.94 -30.39 42.84
C PRO A 297 -1.11 -29.34 42.08
N ASP A 298 0.03 -28.93 42.64
CA ASP A 298 0.95 -28.04 41.93
C ASP A 298 1.77 -28.84 40.90
N VAL A 299 1.39 -28.75 39.62
CA VAL A 299 1.99 -29.47 38.50
C VAL A 299 2.32 -28.52 37.36
N LEU A 300 3.38 -28.85 36.63
CA LEU A 300 3.82 -28.14 35.42
C LEU A 300 2.91 -28.50 34.24
N ASN A 301 2.13 -27.53 33.76
CA ASN A 301 1.37 -27.64 32.51
C ASN A 301 1.11 -26.24 31.92
N ASN A 302 1.57 -25.99 30.70
CA ASN A 302 1.48 -24.68 30.03
C ASN A 302 0.04 -24.28 29.65
N ASN A 303 -0.91 -25.21 29.60
CA ASN A 303 -2.31 -24.88 29.28
C ASN A 303 -3.20 -24.78 30.52
N ARG A 304 -2.64 -24.95 31.72
CA ARG A 304 -3.41 -25.15 32.95
C ARG A 304 -4.46 -24.08 33.20
N TRP A 305 -4.10 -22.81 33.00
CA TRP A 305 -4.96 -21.64 33.28
C TRP A 305 -5.45 -20.94 32.03
N LYS A 306 -5.19 -21.55 30.86
CA LYS A 306 -5.43 -20.90 29.59
C LYS A 306 -6.92 -20.62 29.44
N SER A 307 -7.27 -19.34 29.31
CA SER A 307 -8.65 -18.90 29.09
C SER A 307 -9.68 -19.40 30.12
N THR A 308 -9.27 -19.76 31.34
CA THR A 308 -10.16 -20.38 32.35
C THR A 308 -11.42 -19.55 32.62
N PHE A 309 -11.31 -18.23 32.75
CA PHE A 309 -12.42 -17.29 32.96
C PHE A 309 -12.62 -16.35 31.75
N ASN A 310 -12.18 -16.76 30.56
CA ASN A 310 -12.34 -15.98 29.34
C ASN A 310 -13.83 -15.67 29.08
N GLY A 311 -14.20 -14.44 28.77
CA GLY A 311 -15.58 -14.04 28.48
C GLY A 311 -16.52 -14.06 29.69
N CYS A 312 -16.00 -14.16 30.92
CA CYS A 312 -16.78 -13.93 32.14
C CYS A 312 -17.15 -12.43 32.27
N GLY A 313 -18.06 -11.97 31.42
CA GLY A 313 -18.35 -10.55 31.21
C GLY A 313 -18.93 -9.83 32.43
N ASP A 314 -19.56 -10.57 33.34
CA ASP A 314 -20.17 -10.04 34.57
C ASP A 314 -19.23 -10.06 35.79
N LEU A 315 -18.02 -10.61 35.65
CA LEU A 315 -17.05 -10.75 36.74
C LEU A 315 -16.56 -9.37 37.18
N THR A 316 -16.73 -9.03 38.47
CA THR A 316 -16.41 -7.70 38.99
C THR A 316 -15.12 -7.64 39.81
N THR A 317 -14.73 -8.74 40.46
CA THR A 317 -13.57 -8.81 41.36
C THR A 317 -12.86 -10.17 41.25
N ILE A 318 -11.58 -10.21 41.58
CA ILE A 318 -10.77 -11.43 41.64
C ILE A 318 -10.23 -11.59 43.07
N PRO A 319 -10.22 -12.81 43.65
CA PRO A 319 -9.54 -13.06 44.93
C PRO A 319 -8.02 -12.93 44.83
N ALA A 320 -7.39 -12.21 45.76
CA ALA A 320 -5.93 -11.99 45.76
C ALA A 320 -5.11 -13.29 45.83
N ASP A 321 -5.58 -14.30 46.57
CA ASP A 321 -4.87 -15.56 46.81
C ASP A 321 -5.27 -16.69 45.82
N LEU A 322 -6.01 -16.39 44.75
CA LEU A 322 -6.60 -17.39 43.84
C LEU A 322 -5.58 -18.41 43.30
N PHE A 323 -4.35 -17.96 42.96
CA PHE A 323 -3.30 -18.80 42.39
C PHE A 323 -2.14 -19.11 43.35
N ARG A 324 -2.30 -18.81 44.65
CA ARG A 324 -1.22 -18.90 45.65
C ARG A 324 -0.51 -20.25 45.75
N TYR A 325 -1.23 -21.36 45.57
CA TYR A 325 -0.70 -22.72 45.70
C TYR A 325 -0.11 -23.31 44.41
N HIS A 326 -0.02 -22.51 43.34
CA HIS A 326 0.32 -22.98 41.99
C HIS A 326 1.67 -22.43 41.53
N THR A 327 2.72 -22.75 42.29
CA THR A 327 4.05 -22.16 42.12
C THR A 327 4.74 -22.57 40.83
N LEU A 328 4.37 -23.72 40.25
CA LEU A 328 4.89 -24.23 38.97
C LEU A 328 4.13 -23.68 37.74
N ALA A 329 3.21 -22.73 37.92
CA ALA A 329 2.51 -22.11 36.81
C ALA A 329 3.47 -21.30 35.92
N THR A 330 3.54 -21.63 34.63
CA THR A 330 4.43 -20.98 33.66
C THR A 330 3.76 -19.91 32.82
N THR A 331 2.42 -19.86 32.80
CA THR A 331 1.64 -18.86 32.04
C THR A 331 0.20 -18.75 32.55
N PHE A 332 -0.40 -17.58 32.36
CA PHE A 332 -1.81 -17.27 32.59
C PHE A 332 -2.47 -16.74 31.31
N SER A 333 -2.17 -17.38 30.17
CA SER A 333 -2.59 -16.90 28.86
C SER A 333 -4.12 -16.75 28.77
N GLY A 334 -4.60 -15.52 28.57
CA GLY A 334 -6.01 -15.21 28.38
C GLY A 334 -6.93 -15.55 29.57
N THR A 335 -6.40 -15.80 30.77
CA THR A 335 -7.19 -16.29 31.91
C THR A 335 -8.41 -15.41 32.23
N PHE A 336 -8.29 -14.08 32.13
CA PHE A 336 -9.36 -13.10 32.35
C PHE A 336 -9.72 -12.29 31.09
N PHE A 337 -9.47 -12.86 29.91
CA PHE A 337 -9.76 -12.22 28.62
C PHE A 337 -11.25 -11.89 28.49
N TYR A 338 -11.61 -10.68 28.06
CA TYR A 338 -12.98 -10.16 27.97
C TYR A 338 -13.82 -10.27 29.26
N CYS A 339 -13.21 -10.14 30.44
CA CYS A 339 -13.96 -9.88 31.68
C CYS A 339 -14.39 -8.40 31.72
N THR A 340 -15.39 -8.03 30.94
CA THR A 340 -15.72 -6.62 30.64
C THR A 340 -16.20 -5.81 31.84
N SER A 341 -16.72 -6.44 32.90
CA SER A 341 -17.16 -5.78 34.14
C SER A 341 -16.09 -5.73 35.24
N LEU A 342 -14.88 -6.26 35.01
CA LEU A 342 -13.81 -6.29 36.01
C LEU A 342 -13.31 -4.87 36.27
N VAL A 343 -13.44 -4.36 37.50
CA VAL A 343 -13.12 -2.95 37.83
C VAL A 343 -11.71 -2.78 38.39
N GLU A 344 -11.21 -3.76 39.14
CA GLU A 344 -9.91 -3.75 39.80
C GLU A 344 -9.23 -5.12 39.77
N ILE A 345 -7.90 -5.12 39.75
CA ILE A 345 -7.07 -6.31 39.95
C ILE A 345 -6.58 -6.29 41.39
N PRO A 346 -6.72 -7.39 42.17
CA PRO A 346 -6.20 -7.44 43.52
C PRO A 346 -4.67 -7.36 43.52
N ALA A 347 -4.11 -6.62 44.48
CA ALA A 347 -2.67 -6.65 44.73
C ALA A 347 -2.24 -8.05 45.17
N GLY A 348 -1.09 -8.51 44.67
CA GLY A 348 -0.51 -9.80 45.03
C GLY A 348 -1.03 -11.04 44.28
N LEU A 349 -1.89 -10.86 43.28
CA LEU A 349 -2.53 -11.96 42.52
C LEU A 349 -1.54 -13.03 42.01
N PHE A 350 -0.31 -12.62 41.67
CA PHE A 350 0.72 -13.49 41.08
C PHE A 350 1.99 -13.62 41.95
N ASP A 351 1.97 -13.22 43.22
CA ASP A 351 3.16 -13.15 44.08
C ASP A 351 3.86 -14.51 44.26
N TYR A 352 3.12 -15.61 44.16
CA TYR A 352 3.62 -16.97 44.38
C TYR A 352 3.95 -17.72 43.09
N ASN A 353 3.62 -17.16 41.92
CA ASN A 353 3.79 -17.83 40.62
C ASN A 353 5.13 -17.43 39.98
N THR A 354 6.24 -17.71 40.67
CA THR A 354 7.58 -17.22 40.30
C THR A 354 8.11 -17.78 38.99
N ASP A 355 7.56 -18.90 38.52
CA ASP A 355 7.99 -19.59 37.29
C ASP A 355 7.26 -19.10 36.02
N VAL A 356 6.41 -18.06 36.14
CA VAL A 356 5.69 -17.50 35.00
C VAL A 356 6.66 -16.89 33.99
N THR A 357 6.53 -17.31 32.75
CA THR A 357 7.32 -16.81 31.61
C THR A 357 6.50 -15.95 30.64
N SER A 358 5.16 -15.95 30.75
CA SER A 358 4.27 -15.28 29.80
C SER A 358 2.93 -14.86 30.41
N PHE A 359 2.56 -13.59 30.20
CA PHE A 359 1.26 -13.00 30.55
C PHE A 359 0.43 -12.60 29.32
N THR A 360 0.51 -13.41 28.26
CA THR A 360 -0.16 -13.14 26.98
C THR A 360 -1.68 -12.95 27.16
N SER A 361 -2.18 -11.81 26.72
CA SER A 361 -3.61 -11.46 26.67
C SER A 361 -4.37 -11.61 27.99
N LEU A 362 -3.68 -11.59 29.14
CA LEU A 362 -4.24 -11.92 30.47
C LEU A 362 -5.54 -11.16 30.79
N PHE A 363 -5.54 -9.84 30.60
CA PHE A 363 -6.67 -8.93 30.86
C PHE A 363 -7.17 -8.24 29.59
N TYR A 364 -6.90 -8.82 28.42
CA TYR A 364 -7.34 -8.24 27.15
C TYR A 364 -8.86 -7.95 27.19
N GLY A 365 -9.27 -6.76 26.79
CA GLY A 365 -10.67 -6.38 26.69
C GLY A 365 -11.41 -6.26 28.01
N CYS A 366 -10.72 -6.18 29.16
CA CYS A 366 -11.31 -5.82 30.45
C CYS A 366 -11.64 -4.31 30.45
N SER A 367 -12.67 -3.91 29.69
CA SER A 367 -12.96 -2.51 29.36
C SER A 367 -13.35 -1.65 30.55
N SER A 368 -13.86 -2.23 31.65
CA SER A 368 -14.18 -1.51 32.90
C SER A 368 -13.01 -1.41 33.89
N LEU A 369 -11.84 -1.98 33.59
CA LEU A 369 -10.69 -1.97 34.49
C LEU A 369 -10.16 -0.54 34.64
N THR A 370 -10.14 -0.01 35.85
CA THR A 370 -9.76 1.41 36.11
C THR A 370 -8.34 1.58 36.63
N THR A 371 -7.85 0.63 37.44
CA THR A 371 -6.54 0.71 38.08
C THR A 371 -5.78 -0.60 37.99
N ILE A 372 -4.48 -0.51 37.70
CA ILE A 372 -3.55 -1.64 37.72
C ILE A 372 -2.65 -1.52 38.97
N PRO A 373 -2.48 -2.56 39.80
CA PRO A 373 -1.56 -2.52 40.93
C PRO A 373 -0.10 -2.36 40.46
N ALA A 374 0.65 -1.45 41.09
CA ALA A 374 2.05 -1.20 40.71
C ALA A 374 2.95 -2.43 40.89
N GLU A 375 2.70 -3.26 41.90
CA GLU A 375 3.52 -4.45 42.19
C GLU A 375 2.94 -5.74 41.60
N LEU A 376 1.98 -5.66 40.66
CA LEU A 376 1.22 -6.83 40.16
C LEU A 376 2.12 -7.97 39.66
N PHE A 377 3.25 -7.65 39.02
CA PHE A 377 4.16 -8.63 38.44
C PHE A 377 5.51 -8.74 39.19
N ARG A 378 5.66 -8.10 40.36
CA ARG A 378 6.95 -7.91 41.06
C ARG A 378 7.79 -9.19 41.17
N TYR A 379 7.15 -10.33 41.43
CA TYR A 379 7.82 -11.60 41.70
C TYR A 379 7.91 -12.54 40.48
N ASN A 380 7.33 -12.17 39.34
CA ASN A 380 7.32 -12.97 38.12
C ASN A 380 8.54 -12.65 37.23
N ILE A 381 9.73 -12.67 37.83
CA ILE A 381 10.97 -12.17 37.24
C ILE A 381 11.44 -12.93 35.98
N LEU A 382 10.88 -14.12 35.73
CA LEU A 382 11.17 -14.95 34.55
C LEU A 382 10.28 -14.59 33.35
N ALA A 383 9.37 -13.62 33.47
CA ALA A 383 8.49 -13.21 32.39
C ALA A 383 9.29 -12.67 31.20
N LYS A 384 9.07 -13.27 30.03
CA LYS A 384 9.72 -12.89 28.77
C LYS A 384 8.79 -12.10 27.83
N THR A 385 7.48 -12.17 28.07
CA THR A 385 6.47 -11.56 27.21
C THR A 385 5.24 -11.07 27.97
N PHE A 386 4.79 -9.88 27.60
CA PHE A 386 3.55 -9.22 28.04
C PHE A 386 2.61 -8.93 26.85
N LEU A 387 2.67 -9.78 25.82
CA LEU A 387 1.89 -9.62 24.59
C LEU A 387 0.40 -9.36 24.89
N GLN A 388 -0.11 -8.18 24.49
CA GLN A 388 -1.52 -7.81 24.61
C GLN A 388 -2.12 -7.86 26.04
N THR A 389 -1.30 -7.84 27.11
CA THR A 389 -1.77 -8.07 28.49
C THR A 389 -2.93 -7.16 28.90
N PHE A 390 -2.92 -5.88 28.54
CA PHE A 390 -3.98 -4.89 28.85
C PHE A 390 -4.63 -4.30 27.60
N ARG A 391 -4.49 -4.95 26.43
CA ARG A 391 -5.06 -4.45 25.17
C ARG A 391 -6.58 -4.28 25.30
N TYR A 392 -7.12 -3.15 24.84
CA TYR A 392 -8.53 -2.75 24.95
C TYR A 392 -9.09 -2.63 26.37
N CYS A 393 -8.25 -2.44 27.39
CA CYS A 393 -8.68 -1.98 28.71
C CYS A 393 -8.97 -0.46 28.67
N THR A 394 -10.06 -0.08 28.02
CA THR A 394 -10.39 1.31 27.67
C THR A 394 -10.51 2.27 28.87
N SER A 395 -10.84 1.76 30.07
CA SER A 395 -10.96 2.56 31.29
C SER A 395 -9.65 2.77 32.05
N VAL A 396 -8.55 2.10 31.64
CA VAL A 396 -7.23 2.32 32.22
C VAL A 396 -6.68 3.63 31.69
N THR A 397 -6.52 4.63 32.57
CA THR A 397 -6.09 5.99 32.20
C THR A 397 -4.65 6.33 32.59
N THR A 398 -4.03 5.50 33.42
CA THR A 398 -2.66 5.69 33.94
C THR A 398 -1.90 4.37 33.97
N ILE A 399 -0.62 4.43 33.63
CA ILE A 399 0.31 3.32 33.83
C ILE A 399 0.94 3.45 35.22
N PRO A 400 0.95 2.39 36.05
CA PRO A 400 1.63 2.44 37.34
C PRO A 400 3.15 2.60 37.18
N PRO A 401 3.79 3.58 37.84
CA PRO A 401 5.25 3.70 37.84
C PRO A 401 5.93 2.45 38.41
N GLY A 402 7.06 2.06 37.82
CA GLY A 402 7.88 0.92 38.30
C GLY A 402 7.29 -0.48 38.08
N MET A 403 6.11 -0.60 37.44
CA MET A 403 5.41 -1.89 37.28
C MET A 403 6.26 -2.99 36.63
N PHE A 404 7.23 -2.61 35.79
CA PHE A 404 8.10 -3.53 35.07
C PHE A 404 9.56 -3.54 35.55
N ASP A 405 9.91 -2.89 36.66
CA ASP A 405 11.30 -2.71 37.12
C ASP A 405 12.07 -4.00 37.39
N TYR A 406 11.38 -5.12 37.62
CA TYR A 406 11.96 -6.41 37.96
C TYR A 406 11.98 -7.43 36.80
N HIS A 407 11.81 -6.98 35.55
CA HIS A 407 11.67 -7.86 34.38
C HIS A 407 12.77 -7.66 33.32
N PRO A 408 14.05 -7.86 33.66
CA PRO A 408 15.17 -7.60 32.74
C PRO A 408 15.20 -8.51 31.50
N ASP A 409 14.52 -9.66 31.57
CA ASP A 409 14.52 -10.68 30.52
C ASP A 409 13.37 -10.54 29.50
N VAL A 410 12.59 -9.45 29.56
CA VAL A 410 11.50 -9.19 28.60
C VAL A 410 12.09 -8.90 27.22
N THR A 411 11.63 -9.65 26.22
CA THR A 411 12.02 -9.47 24.82
C THR A 411 10.85 -9.03 23.95
N TYR A 412 9.65 -9.58 24.19
CA TYR A 412 8.42 -9.27 23.43
C TYR A 412 7.47 -8.39 24.25
N PHE A 413 7.40 -7.11 23.89
CA PHE A 413 6.60 -6.11 24.60
C PHE A 413 5.62 -5.43 23.63
N ARG A 414 4.77 -6.25 23.00
CA ARG A 414 3.90 -5.86 21.88
C ARG A 414 2.47 -5.63 22.36
N GLU A 415 1.85 -4.57 21.86
CA GLU A 415 0.41 -4.29 22.01
C GLU A 415 -0.08 -4.26 23.47
N VAL A 416 0.82 -4.06 24.44
CA VAL A 416 0.52 -4.22 25.88
C VAL A 416 -0.60 -3.30 26.31
N PHE A 417 -0.59 -2.05 25.83
CA PHE A 417 -1.55 -1.00 26.17
C PHE A 417 -2.36 -0.51 24.97
N ALA A 418 -2.36 -1.25 23.87
CA ALA A 418 -3.10 -0.87 22.68
C ALA A 418 -4.61 -0.70 23.00
N GLY A 419 -5.22 0.41 22.60
CA GLY A 419 -6.64 0.71 22.81
C GLY A 419 -7.03 1.00 24.26
N THR A 420 -6.08 1.43 25.09
CA THR A 420 -6.36 1.90 26.46
C THR A 420 -6.65 3.41 26.49
N GLY A 421 -7.21 3.89 27.61
CA GLY A 421 -7.49 5.31 27.84
C GLY A 421 -6.31 6.10 28.41
N ILE A 422 -5.08 5.62 28.27
CA ILE A 422 -3.89 6.21 28.89
C ILE A 422 -3.70 7.66 28.43
N THR A 423 -3.44 8.54 29.40
CA THR A 423 -3.27 9.99 29.15
C THR A 423 -1.80 10.44 29.12
N SER A 424 -0.91 9.71 29.81
CA SER A 424 0.53 9.97 29.91
C SER A 424 1.31 8.70 30.24
N ILE A 425 2.56 8.62 29.79
CA ILE A 425 3.49 7.52 30.10
C ILE A 425 4.45 7.99 31.23
N PRO A 426 4.71 7.19 32.28
CA PRO A 426 5.64 7.55 33.34
C PRO A 426 7.10 7.60 32.84
N ASP A 427 7.90 8.51 33.40
CA ASP A 427 9.34 8.58 33.15
C ASP A 427 10.05 7.30 33.59
N ASN A 428 11.10 6.90 32.88
CA ASN A 428 12.00 5.78 33.18
C ASN A 428 11.30 4.40 33.27
N TRP A 429 10.04 4.30 32.83
CA TRP A 429 9.21 3.10 33.04
C TRP A 429 9.68 1.87 32.26
N MET A 430 10.47 2.05 31.19
CA MET A 430 11.04 0.96 30.39
C MET A 430 12.54 0.71 30.61
N ASP A 431 13.19 1.47 31.50
CA ASP A 431 14.65 1.49 31.68
C ASP A 431 15.24 0.13 32.08
N ASN A 432 14.47 -0.64 32.85
CA ASN A 432 14.92 -1.92 33.42
C ASN A 432 14.65 -3.12 32.50
N MET A 433 14.26 -2.90 31.24
CA MET A 433 13.97 -3.96 30.26
C MET A 433 14.88 -3.86 29.01
N PRO A 434 16.21 -4.03 29.15
CA PRO A 434 17.17 -3.75 28.07
C PRO A 434 17.12 -4.74 26.90
N LEU A 435 16.47 -5.90 27.07
CA LEU A 435 16.39 -6.95 26.05
C LEU A 435 15.16 -6.81 25.12
N ILE A 436 14.32 -5.78 25.30
CA ILE A 436 13.17 -5.53 24.43
C ILE A 436 13.67 -5.31 23.01
N ASN A 437 13.23 -6.17 22.08
CA ASN A 437 13.52 -6.04 20.66
C ASN A 437 12.27 -5.75 19.81
N ASN A 438 11.08 -5.80 20.40
CA ASN A 438 9.83 -5.62 19.68
C ASN A 438 8.78 -4.86 20.50
N VAL A 439 8.44 -3.66 20.04
CA VAL A 439 7.43 -2.75 20.64
C VAL A 439 6.26 -2.48 19.67
N TYR A 440 6.00 -3.42 18.74
CA TYR A 440 4.89 -3.35 17.79
C TYR A 440 3.59 -2.94 18.48
N GLN A 441 2.99 -1.86 17.99
CA GLN A 441 1.70 -1.32 18.40
C GLN A 441 1.53 -1.13 19.92
N LEU A 442 2.62 -0.88 20.66
CA LEU A 442 2.61 -0.79 22.12
C LEU A 442 1.51 0.12 22.68
N PHE A 443 1.31 1.29 22.05
CA PHE A 443 0.30 2.29 22.40
C PHE A 443 -0.70 2.57 21.26
N ASN A 444 -0.85 1.67 20.29
CA ASN A 444 -1.81 1.83 19.19
C ASN A 444 -3.24 2.10 19.72
N ASN A 445 -3.95 3.09 19.19
CA ASN A 445 -5.28 3.53 19.62
C ASN A 445 -5.34 4.04 21.08
N CYS A 446 -4.22 4.49 21.66
CA CYS A 446 -4.25 5.27 22.90
C CYS A 446 -4.71 6.71 22.62
N SER A 447 -5.97 6.85 22.18
CA SER A 447 -6.54 8.12 21.67
C SER A 447 -6.55 9.27 22.68
N SER A 448 -6.33 9.00 23.97
CA SER A 448 -6.24 9.99 25.05
C SER A 448 -4.81 10.38 25.42
N LEU A 449 -3.78 9.76 24.82
CA LEU A 449 -2.38 10.02 25.12
C LEU A 449 -1.98 11.41 24.61
N THR A 450 -1.49 12.26 25.51
CA THR A 450 -1.17 13.67 25.19
C THR A 450 0.33 13.96 25.06
N THR A 451 1.17 13.21 25.77
CA THR A 451 2.62 13.44 25.83
C THR A 451 3.41 12.14 25.91
N ILE A 452 4.58 12.11 25.28
CA ILE A 452 5.56 11.02 25.35
C ILE A 452 6.80 11.50 26.12
N PRO A 453 7.36 10.74 27.08
CA PRO A 453 8.64 11.04 27.70
C PRO A 453 9.80 10.99 26.69
N ALA A 454 10.68 12.00 26.71
CA ALA A 454 11.79 12.09 25.75
C ALA A 454 12.76 10.90 25.81
N GLU A 455 12.98 10.34 27.01
CA GLU A 455 13.93 9.25 27.24
C GLU A 455 13.25 7.86 27.29
N LEU A 456 12.00 7.74 26.80
CA LEU A 456 11.20 6.52 26.95
C LEU A 456 11.92 5.24 26.49
N PHE A 457 12.67 5.30 25.38
CA PHE A 457 13.35 4.15 24.79
C PHE A 457 14.87 4.16 24.96
N ARG A 458 15.41 5.00 25.85
CA ARG A 458 16.87 5.23 26.02
C ARG A 458 17.67 3.94 26.23
N TYR A 459 17.16 3.01 27.03
CA TYR A 459 17.86 1.77 27.39
C TYR A 459 17.40 0.54 26.60
N ASN A 460 16.40 0.67 25.73
CA ASN A 460 15.89 -0.43 24.90
C ASN A 460 16.60 -0.44 23.54
N THR A 461 17.94 -0.55 23.56
CA THR A 461 18.77 -0.37 22.36
C THR A 461 18.65 -1.50 21.33
N LEU A 462 17.98 -2.59 21.68
CA LEU A 462 17.77 -3.76 20.82
C LEU A 462 16.46 -3.73 20.04
N ILE A 463 15.66 -2.65 20.13
CA ILE A 463 14.40 -2.53 19.38
C ILE A 463 14.68 -2.63 17.87
N GLU A 464 14.14 -3.66 17.23
CA GLU A 464 14.17 -3.87 15.78
C GLU A 464 12.84 -3.47 15.13
N ASN A 465 11.71 -3.63 15.83
CA ASN A 465 10.36 -3.41 15.31
C ASN A 465 9.58 -2.39 16.16
N ALA A 466 9.28 -1.24 15.55
CA ALA A 466 8.52 -0.14 16.15
C ALA A 466 7.24 0.20 15.35
N ILE A 467 6.70 -0.77 14.60
CA ILE A 467 5.53 -0.59 13.74
C ILE A 467 4.32 -0.17 14.58
N GLY A 468 3.66 0.92 14.18
CA GLY A 468 2.41 1.38 14.77
C GLY A 468 2.49 1.75 16.25
N ILE A 469 3.69 2.01 16.78
CA ILE A 469 3.94 2.15 18.22
C ILE A 469 3.03 3.19 18.89
N PHE A 470 2.77 4.32 18.23
CA PHE A 470 1.86 5.38 18.66
C PHE A 470 0.70 5.61 17.68
N GLN A 471 0.39 4.65 16.79
CA GLN A 471 -0.69 4.78 15.80
C GLN A 471 -2.03 5.17 16.46
N ASN A 472 -2.77 6.11 15.85
CA ASN A 472 -4.07 6.61 16.29
C ASN A 472 -4.06 7.16 17.74
N CYS A 473 -2.95 7.77 18.17
CA CYS A 473 -2.89 8.58 19.38
C CYS A 473 -3.44 9.98 19.06
N THR A 474 -4.74 10.07 18.78
CA THR A 474 -5.43 11.27 18.28
C THR A 474 -5.41 12.50 19.20
N SER A 475 -4.84 12.40 20.41
CA SER A 475 -4.62 13.52 21.34
C SER A 475 -3.14 13.94 21.46
N LEU A 476 -2.23 13.27 20.75
CA LEU A 476 -0.80 13.53 20.79
C LEU A 476 -0.46 14.79 19.98
N VAL A 477 0.03 15.83 20.66
CA VAL A 477 0.26 17.15 20.03
C VAL A 477 1.68 17.31 19.46
N THR A 478 2.67 16.70 20.11
CA THR A 478 4.10 16.86 19.78
C THR A 478 4.88 15.57 20.06
N ILE A 479 5.88 15.29 19.23
CA ILE A 479 6.87 14.23 19.48
C ILE A 479 8.08 14.86 20.20
N PRO A 480 8.56 14.28 21.33
CA PRO A 480 9.73 14.81 22.02
C PRO A 480 11.02 14.61 21.21
N THR A 481 11.95 15.57 21.32
CA THR A 481 13.29 15.45 20.73
C THR A 481 14.05 14.28 21.37
N GLY A 482 14.80 13.52 20.56
CA GLY A 482 15.66 12.44 21.03
C GLY A 482 14.96 11.11 21.33
N LEU A 483 13.66 10.99 21.03
CA LEU A 483 12.83 9.82 21.36
C LEU A 483 13.45 8.48 20.90
N PHE A 484 14.12 8.47 19.74
CA PHE A 484 14.70 7.27 19.13
C PHE A 484 16.23 7.28 19.02
N ASP A 485 16.93 8.20 19.70
CA ASP A 485 18.38 8.40 19.57
C ASP A 485 19.23 7.14 19.86
N TYR A 486 18.73 6.26 20.73
CA TYR A 486 19.45 5.07 21.20
C TYR A 486 18.96 3.77 20.54
N ASN A 487 17.95 3.82 19.67
CA ASN A 487 17.33 2.65 19.05
C ASN A 487 17.93 2.41 17.65
N THR A 488 19.25 2.23 17.59
CA THR A 488 20.00 2.12 16.33
C THR A 488 19.71 0.84 15.55
N GLU A 489 19.06 -0.13 16.19
CA GLU A 489 18.70 -1.43 15.59
C GLU A 489 17.33 -1.43 14.92
N VAL A 490 16.57 -0.33 14.94
CA VAL A 490 15.22 -0.28 14.34
C VAL A 490 15.32 -0.47 12.83
N ILE A 491 14.48 -1.35 12.30
CA ILE A 491 14.38 -1.68 10.86
C ILE A 491 13.07 -1.14 10.26
N ASP A 492 12.01 -1.05 11.05
CA ASP A 492 10.66 -0.71 10.56
C ASP A 492 9.92 0.25 11.51
N PHE A 493 9.60 1.44 10.99
CA PHE A 493 8.80 2.49 11.63
C PHE A 493 7.41 2.65 10.99
N SER A 494 6.96 1.69 10.19
CA SER A 494 5.70 1.84 9.47
C SER A 494 4.54 2.11 10.42
N ASN A 495 3.69 3.07 10.07
CA ASN A 495 2.56 3.53 10.87
C ASN A 495 2.91 4.11 12.27
N ALA A 496 4.18 4.37 12.60
CA ALA A 496 4.58 4.69 13.98
C ALA A 496 3.78 5.83 14.63
N PHE A 497 3.44 6.88 13.86
CA PHE A 497 2.64 8.03 14.28
C PHE A 497 1.41 8.21 13.38
N SER A 498 0.94 7.15 12.70
CA SER A 498 -0.18 7.27 11.77
C SER A 498 -1.48 7.59 12.49
N GLY A 499 -2.19 8.62 12.05
CA GLY A 499 -3.52 8.98 12.54
C GLY A 499 -3.45 9.76 13.85
N ASP A 500 -2.30 10.36 14.14
CA ASP A 500 -2.09 11.26 15.27
C ASP A 500 -2.64 12.63 14.89
N SER A 501 -3.97 12.68 14.76
CA SER A 501 -4.69 13.72 14.02
C SER A 501 -4.56 15.16 14.54
N VAL A 502 -3.93 15.36 15.71
CA VAL A 502 -3.67 16.69 16.30
C VAL A 502 -2.17 16.99 16.42
N LEU A 503 -1.30 16.13 15.85
CA LEU A 503 0.14 16.32 15.81
C LEU A 503 0.47 17.54 14.92
N THR A 504 1.17 18.52 15.49
CA THR A 504 1.46 19.80 14.80
C THR A 504 2.93 20.00 14.45
N THR A 505 3.85 19.36 15.17
CA THR A 505 5.30 19.55 14.99
C THR A 505 6.07 18.25 15.16
N ILE A 506 7.06 18.04 14.28
CA ILE A 506 7.99 16.91 14.30
C ILE A 506 9.41 17.44 14.60
N PRO A 507 10.21 16.79 15.48
CA PRO A 507 11.62 17.11 15.67
C PRO A 507 12.46 16.86 14.40
N ALA A 508 13.40 17.77 14.09
CA ALA A 508 14.31 17.63 12.95
C ALA A 508 15.15 16.34 13.02
N ASP A 509 15.72 16.03 14.18
CA ASP A 509 16.61 14.87 14.34
C ASP A 509 15.89 13.56 14.72
N LEU A 510 14.57 13.46 14.51
CA LEU A 510 13.75 12.35 15.04
C LEU A 510 14.28 10.95 14.67
N PHE A 511 14.75 10.78 13.43
CA PHE A 511 15.24 9.49 12.91
C PHE A 511 16.75 9.44 12.66
N ARG A 512 17.50 10.47 13.06
CA ARG A 512 18.91 10.70 12.68
C ARG A 512 19.82 9.50 12.96
N TYR A 513 19.58 8.78 14.05
CA TYR A 513 20.43 7.67 14.51
C TYR A 513 19.90 6.28 14.13
N ASN A 514 18.73 6.19 13.48
CA ASN A 514 18.10 4.92 13.10
C ASN A 514 18.53 4.48 11.69
N THR A 515 19.84 4.39 11.47
CA THR A 515 20.44 4.22 10.13
C THR A 515 20.13 2.88 9.45
N LYS A 516 19.55 1.92 10.18
CA LYS A 516 19.15 0.59 9.69
C LYS A 516 17.70 0.53 9.21
N VAL A 517 16.93 1.60 9.38
CA VAL A 517 15.52 1.61 8.99
C VAL A 517 15.41 1.44 7.48
N THR A 518 14.65 0.43 7.06
CA THR A 518 14.33 0.19 5.65
C THR A 518 12.93 0.67 5.30
N ASN A 519 12.04 0.82 6.29
CA ASN A 519 10.62 1.06 6.06
C ASN A 519 10.07 2.20 6.93
N PHE A 520 9.66 3.29 6.26
CA PHE A 520 8.94 4.43 6.83
C PHE A 520 7.48 4.51 6.32
N SER A 521 6.96 3.46 5.69
CA SER A 521 5.63 3.51 5.06
C SER A 521 4.55 3.95 6.05
N ALA A 522 3.72 4.92 5.66
CA ALA A 522 2.64 5.46 6.48
C ALA A 522 3.07 6.03 7.85
N VAL A 523 4.34 6.40 8.05
CA VAL A 523 4.85 6.86 9.36
C VAL A 523 4.05 8.02 9.97
N PHE A 524 3.57 8.97 9.15
CA PHE A 524 2.69 10.10 9.51
C PHE A 524 1.39 10.11 8.68
N TYR A 525 0.88 8.93 8.29
CA TYR A 525 -0.35 8.84 7.49
C TYR A 525 -1.54 9.40 8.27
N ASN A 526 -2.32 10.29 7.65
CA ASN A 526 -3.54 10.90 8.19
C ASN A 526 -3.32 11.77 9.44
N ASP A 527 -2.15 12.42 9.52
CA ASP A 527 -1.85 13.44 10.54
C ASP A 527 -2.33 14.81 10.06
N VAL A 528 -3.65 15.00 10.13
CA VAL A 528 -4.36 16.07 9.43
C VAL A 528 -4.01 17.49 9.88
N GLU A 529 -3.44 17.70 11.06
CA GLU A 529 -3.00 19.01 11.56
C GLU A 529 -1.50 19.29 11.30
N LEU A 530 -0.79 18.37 10.65
CA LEU A 530 0.61 18.55 10.28
C LEU A 530 0.72 19.42 9.01
N THR A 531 1.18 20.66 9.18
CA THR A 531 1.26 21.66 8.09
C THR A 531 2.66 21.85 7.49
N SER A 532 3.71 21.41 8.17
CA SER A 532 5.10 21.57 7.73
C SER A 532 6.00 20.47 8.28
N LEU A 533 7.05 20.14 7.53
CA LEU A 533 8.11 19.20 7.94
C LEU A 533 9.39 19.96 8.33
N PRO A 534 10.16 19.47 9.31
CA PRO A 534 11.48 20.03 9.61
C PRO A 534 12.52 19.63 8.55
N THR A 535 13.53 20.48 8.35
CA THR A 535 14.75 20.15 7.59
C THR A 535 15.50 19.00 8.28
N GLY A 536 16.09 18.09 7.50
CA GLY A 536 16.88 16.97 8.00
C GLY A 536 16.10 15.83 8.68
N LEU A 537 14.78 15.73 8.49
CA LEU A 537 13.93 14.70 9.12
C LEU A 537 14.43 13.27 8.90
N PHE A 538 14.97 12.99 7.71
CA PHE A 538 15.52 11.68 7.31
C PHE A 538 17.05 11.69 7.12
N ASP A 539 17.77 12.59 7.78
CA ASP A 539 19.23 12.60 7.80
C ASP A 539 19.79 11.23 8.20
N ASN A 540 20.80 10.74 7.47
CA ASN A 540 21.45 9.43 7.65
C ASN A 540 20.55 8.19 7.46
N CYS A 541 19.32 8.33 6.98
CA CYS A 541 18.42 7.21 6.65
C CYS A 541 18.79 6.51 5.32
N SER A 542 20.07 6.22 5.11
CA SER A 542 20.61 5.68 3.85
C SER A 542 20.13 4.29 3.47
N SER A 543 19.58 3.53 4.42
CA SER A 543 19.01 2.19 4.19
C SER A 543 17.50 2.22 3.89
N ALA A 544 16.84 3.37 3.97
CA ALA A 544 15.40 3.48 3.77
C ALA A 544 15.02 3.19 2.31
N THR A 545 14.19 2.17 2.09
CA THR A 545 13.72 1.77 0.76
C THR A 545 12.27 2.15 0.50
N ASN A 546 11.44 2.30 1.56
CA ASN A 546 10.00 2.48 1.43
C ASN A 546 9.50 3.70 2.21
N PHE A 547 8.95 4.67 1.47
CA PHE A 547 8.27 5.87 1.98
C PHE A 547 6.79 5.93 1.59
N SER A 548 6.21 4.82 1.14
CA SER A 548 4.83 4.78 0.65
C SER A 548 3.85 5.26 1.73
N ASN A 549 2.94 6.17 1.37
CA ASN A 549 1.94 6.80 2.25
C ASN A 549 2.50 7.63 3.42
N SER A 550 3.81 7.92 3.50
CA SER A 550 4.44 8.51 4.70
C SER A 550 3.78 9.78 5.20
N PHE A 551 3.33 10.66 4.30
CA PHE A 551 2.69 11.94 4.59
C PHE A 551 1.34 12.09 3.89
N ARG A 552 0.67 10.98 3.60
CA ARG A 552 -0.63 10.97 2.92
C ARG A 552 -1.73 11.51 3.83
N PHE A 553 -2.66 12.28 3.27
CA PHE A 553 -3.74 12.94 4.01
C PHE A 553 -3.24 13.80 5.19
N CYS A 554 -2.06 14.40 5.01
CA CYS A 554 -1.60 15.49 5.88
C CYS A 554 -2.10 16.84 5.32
N SER A 555 -1.82 17.94 6.03
CA SER A 555 -2.15 19.30 5.60
C SER A 555 -0.91 20.09 5.19
N LEU A 556 0.14 19.42 4.68
CA LEU A 556 1.42 20.04 4.36
C LEU A 556 1.25 21.14 3.30
N THR A 557 1.85 22.31 3.54
CA THR A 557 1.80 23.44 2.58
C THR A 557 3.08 23.60 1.73
N SER A 558 4.18 23.02 2.20
CA SER A 558 5.51 23.09 1.56
C SER A 558 6.39 21.93 2.03
N LEU A 559 7.40 21.58 1.24
CA LEU A 559 8.36 20.53 1.55
C LEU A 559 9.78 21.11 1.75
N PRO A 560 10.57 20.60 2.72
CA PRO A 560 12.00 20.87 2.80
C PRO A 560 12.74 20.35 1.55
N ALA A 561 13.67 21.14 1.04
CA ALA A 561 14.48 20.78 -0.13
C ALA A 561 15.44 19.61 0.14
N ASP A 562 15.80 19.38 1.40
CA ASP A 562 16.75 18.37 1.87
C ASP A 562 16.07 17.09 2.41
N LEU A 563 14.74 16.96 2.25
CA LEU A 563 13.95 15.94 2.93
C LEU A 563 14.45 14.50 2.70
N PHE A 564 14.96 14.20 1.49
CA PHE A 564 15.41 12.86 1.10
C PHE A 564 16.89 12.82 0.66
N ASP A 565 17.70 13.82 0.99
CA ASP A 565 19.10 13.95 0.51
C ASP A 565 19.98 12.76 0.89
N ASP A 566 19.72 12.13 2.04
CA ASP A 566 20.47 10.96 2.53
C ASP A 566 19.79 9.62 2.22
N CYS A 567 18.60 9.61 1.61
CA CYS A 567 17.79 8.41 1.37
C CYS A 567 18.19 7.65 0.09
N THR A 568 19.48 7.34 -0.06
CA THR A 568 20.04 6.80 -1.30
C THR A 568 19.53 5.42 -1.72
N ALA A 569 18.92 4.67 -0.80
CA ALA A 569 18.31 3.37 -1.06
C ALA A 569 16.80 3.43 -1.37
N ALA A 570 16.19 4.62 -1.43
CA ALA A 570 14.76 4.77 -1.61
C ALA A 570 14.30 4.20 -2.96
N ILE A 571 13.24 3.37 -2.91
CA ILE A 571 12.63 2.69 -4.07
C ILE A 571 11.18 3.15 -4.23
N GLU A 572 10.41 3.17 -3.14
CA GLU A 572 8.96 3.38 -3.18
C GLU A 572 8.53 4.71 -2.55
N PHE A 573 7.84 5.55 -3.33
CA PHE A 573 7.20 6.80 -2.91
C PHE A 573 5.69 6.81 -3.17
N ASP A 574 5.08 5.62 -3.31
CA ASP A 574 3.65 5.50 -3.62
C ASP A 574 2.79 6.21 -2.58
N TYR A 575 1.92 7.11 -3.05
CA TYR A 575 1.03 7.94 -2.26
C TYR A 575 1.74 8.83 -1.22
N CYS A 576 3.07 9.02 -1.29
CA CYS A 576 3.86 9.63 -0.20
C CYS A 576 3.28 10.97 0.29
N PHE A 577 2.88 11.86 -0.64
CA PHE A 577 2.31 13.18 -0.36
C PHE A 577 0.86 13.32 -0.85
N GLN A 578 0.13 12.21 -1.06
CA GLN A 578 -1.22 12.28 -1.61
C GLN A 578 -2.17 13.10 -0.72
N ASN A 579 -2.99 13.96 -1.33
CA ASN A 579 -4.01 14.80 -0.69
C ASN A 579 -3.44 15.76 0.38
N ASN A 580 -2.38 16.51 0.04
CA ASN A 580 -1.86 17.62 0.84
C ASN A 580 -2.20 18.99 0.24
N ASN A 581 -1.92 20.08 0.97
CA ASN A 581 -2.10 21.46 0.52
C ASN A 581 -0.81 22.06 -0.07
N ILE A 582 0.05 21.21 -0.67
CA ILE A 582 1.38 21.61 -1.15
C ILE A 582 1.20 22.56 -2.33
N ARG A 583 1.85 23.74 -2.24
CA ARG A 583 1.77 24.77 -3.28
C ARG A 583 2.87 24.65 -4.33
N THR A 584 4.10 24.31 -3.89
CA THR A 584 5.31 24.17 -4.72
C THR A 584 6.15 22.98 -4.25
N ILE A 585 6.86 22.34 -5.17
CA ILE A 585 7.81 21.27 -4.89
C ILE A 585 9.24 21.82 -5.06
N PRO A 586 10.21 21.49 -4.19
CA PRO A 586 11.63 21.78 -4.42
C PRO A 586 12.16 21.02 -5.65
N ASP A 587 12.99 21.64 -6.47
CA ASP A 587 13.54 21.04 -7.70
C ASP A 587 14.47 19.85 -7.43
N ASN A 588 15.14 19.84 -6.28
CA ASN A 588 16.12 18.83 -5.88
C ASN A 588 15.55 17.73 -4.95
N LEU A 589 14.22 17.68 -4.73
CA LEU A 589 13.60 16.84 -3.68
C LEU A 589 13.99 15.35 -3.77
N PHE A 590 14.18 14.82 -4.99
CA PHE A 590 14.49 13.39 -5.21
C PHE A 590 15.91 13.15 -5.77
N ASP A 591 16.80 14.14 -5.76
CA ASP A 591 18.12 14.05 -6.40
C ASP A 591 18.96 12.84 -5.97
N SER A 592 18.94 12.53 -4.67
CA SER A 592 19.69 11.41 -4.10
C SER A 592 18.98 10.06 -4.24
N CYS A 593 17.71 10.04 -4.62
CA CYS A 593 16.86 8.85 -4.69
C CYS A 593 17.02 8.12 -6.03
N THR A 594 18.25 7.85 -6.45
CA THR A 594 18.55 7.34 -7.81
C THR A 594 17.96 5.96 -8.13
N LEU A 595 17.58 5.20 -7.09
CA LEU A 595 16.98 3.87 -7.18
C LEU A 595 15.44 3.89 -7.15
N ALA A 596 14.80 5.05 -7.01
CA ALA A 596 13.36 5.17 -6.93
C ALA A 596 12.69 4.67 -8.21
N THR A 597 11.75 3.72 -8.09
CA THR A 597 11.00 3.15 -9.22
C THR A 597 9.51 3.52 -9.16
N GLU A 598 8.94 3.68 -7.96
CA GLU A 598 7.50 3.83 -7.75
C GLU A 598 7.12 5.23 -7.23
N PHE A 599 6.27 5.95 -7.98
CA PHE A 599 5.71 7.26 -7.66
C PHE A 599 4.18 7.30 -7.84
N ASN A 600 3.50 6.17 -7.73
CA ASN A 600 2.06 6.07 -7.93
C ASN A 600 1.31 6.98 -6.94
N TYR A 601 0.44 7.87 -7.41
CA TYR A 601 -0.26 8.87 -6.58
C TYR A 601 0.64 9.74 -5.68
N CYS A 602 1.95 9.85 -5.94
CA CYS A 602 2.90 10.50 -5.01
C CYS A 602 2.44 11.90 -4.58
N PHE A 603 1.98 12.73 -5.52
CA PHE A 603 1.39 14.06 -5.27
C PHE A 603 -0.11 14.11 -5.62
N GLY A 604 -0.76 12.96 -5.85
CA GLY A 604 -2.15 12.91 -6.29
C GLY A 604 -3.08 13.64 -5.32
N GLY A 605 -4.03 14.43 -5.83
CA GLY A 605 -4.98 15.18 -5.03
C GLY A 605 -4.39 16.38 -4.28
N CYS A 606 -3.13 16.77 -4.53
CA CYS A 606 -2.60 18.04 -4.03
C CYS A 606 -3.25 19.21 -4.78
N SER A 607 -4.47 19.59 -4.38
CA SER A 607 -5.31 20.52 -5.13
C SER A 607 -4.76 21.95 -5.19
N ASP A 608 -3.82 22.31 -4.33
CA ASP A 608 -3.18 23.63 -4.27
C ASP A 608 -1.86 23.71 -5.07
N LEU A 609 -1.38 22.58 -5.61
CA LEU A 609 -0.14 22.49 -6.36
C LEU A 609 -0.30 23.24 -7.68
N TYR A 610 0.42 24.37 -7.84
CA TYR A 610 0.26 25.23 -9.02
C TYR A 610 1.34 25.04 -10.09
N ASP A 611 2.47 24.42 -9.74
CA ASP A 611 3.64 24.25 -10.61
C ASP A 611 4.45 23.00 -10.20
N VAL A 612 5.13 22.38 -11.17
CA VAL A 612 6.01 21.22 -10.97
C VAL A 612 7.39 21.57 -11.55
N PRO A 613 8.48 21.51 -10.76
CA PRO A 613 9.81 21.84 -11.25
C PRO A 613 10.27 20.94 -12.40
N ASP A 614 10.94 21.55 -13.38
CA ASP A 614 11.43 20.88 -14.60
C ASP A 614 12.39 19.72 -14.30
N GLU A 615 13.27 19.92 -13.32
CA GLU A 615 14.36 19.02 -12.96
C GLU A 615 14.03 18.07 -11.79
N LEU A 616 12.76 17.97 -11.37
CA LEU A 616 12.35 17.21 -10.18
C LEU A 616 12.81 15.73 -10.18
N PHE A 617 12.88 15.12 -11.36
CA PHE A 617 13.23 13.70 -11.56
C PHE A 617 14.58 13.49 -12.27
N ARG A 618 15.42 14.53 -12.36
CA ARG A 618 16.64 14.53 -13.18
C ARG A 618 17.60 13.37 -12.91
N TYR A 619 17.69 12.93 -11.64
CA TYR A 619 18.58 11.87 -11.19
C TYR A 619 17.86 10.58 -10.80
N THR A 620 16.53 10.55 -10.79
CA THR A 620 15.73 9.34 -10.54
C THR A 620 15.61 8.49 -11.81
N THR A 621 16.76 8.08 -12.35
CA THR A 621 16.88 7.38 -13.65
C THR A 621 16.19 6.01 -13.71
N SER A 622 15.82 5.45 -12.55
CA SER A 622 15.12 4.17 -12.43
C SER A 622 13.59 4.33 -12.30
N ALA A 623 13.06 5.56 -12.28
CA ALA A 623 11.64 5.80 -12.09
C ALA A 623 10.80 5.29 -13.27
N ASP A 624 9.84 4.42 -12.98
CA ASP A 624 9.09 3.65 -13.99
C ASP A 624 7.57 3.76 -13.82
N ASN A 625 7.08 3.93 -12.59
CA ASN A 625 5.66 4.03 -12.29
C ASN A 625 5.28 5.43 -11.80
N PHE A 626 4.49 6.12 -12.62
CA PHE A 626 3.93 7.46 -12.41
C PHE A 626 2.39 7.46 -12.48
N GLU A 627 1.74 6.30 -12.26
CA GLU A 627 0.27 6.23 -12.27
C GLU A 627 -0.32 7.29 -11.33
N ASP A 628 -1.23 8.13 -11.84
CA ASP A 628 -1.88 9.21 -11.09
C ASP A 628 -0.94 10.10 -10.23
N CYS A 629 0.37 10.19 -10.55
CA CYS A 629 1.38 10.86 -9.70
C CYS A 629 1.00 12.32 -9.38
N PHE A 630 0.48 13.05 -10.36
CA PHE A 630 -0.08 14.40 -10.20
C PHE A 630 -1.60 14.42 -10.42
N GLY A 631 -2.26 13.27 -10.39
CA GLY A 631 -3.69 13.14 -10.67
C GLY A 631 -4.50 14.01 -9.70
N TYR A 632 -5.47 14.76 -10.22
CA TYR A 632 -6.34 15.67 -9.48
C TYR A 632 -5.64 16.87 -8.82
N CYS A 633 -4.45 17.28 -9.29
CA CYS A 633 -3.88 18.60 -8.97
C CYS A 633 -4.61 19.69 -9.77
N THR A 634 -5.77 20.11 -9.29
CA THR A 634 -6.75 20.88 -10.09
C THR A 634 -6.33 22.30 -10.46
N VAL A 635 -5.43 22.92 -9.69
CA VAL A 635 -4.90 24.26 -9.97
C VAL A 635 -3.53 24.24 -10.64
N LEU A 636 -3.00 23.05 -10.97
CA LEU A 636 -1.74 22.91 -11.69
C LEU A 636 -1.85 23.69 -13.01
N SER A 637 -1.00 24.70 -13.15
CA SER A 637 -1.08 25.75 -14.17
C SER A 637 0.30 26.02 -14.76
N GLY A 638 0.35 26.63 -15.95
CA GLY A 638 1.61 26.82 -16.69
C GLY A 638 1.64 25.98 -17.96
N SER A 639 2.73 26.04 -18.71
CA SER A 639 2.87 25.25 -19.94
C SER A 639 3.56 23.92 -19.66
N VAL A 640 3.17 22.88 -20.41
CA VAL A 640 3.97 21.65 -20.50
C VAL A 640 5.36 21.94 -21.09
N THR A 641 5.53 23.07 -21.79
CA THR A 641 6.82 23.59 -22.28
C THR A 641 7.56 24.46 -21.27
N GLY A 642 6.93 24.86 -20.15
CA GLY A 642 7.63 25.29 -18.94
C GLY A 642 8.22 24.05 -18.29
N THR A 643 7.39 23.04 -18.05
CA THR A 643 7.81 21.66 -17.70
C THR A 643 8.38 20.87 -18.87
N GLY A 644 8.98 21.54 -19.86
CA GLY A 644 9.39 20.93 -21.13
C GLY A 644 10.31 19.75 -20.91
N GLU A 645 11.14 19.85 -19.89
CA GLU A 645 12.00 18.78 -19.42
C GLU A 645 11.20 17.63 -18.80
N LEU A 646 10.19 17.86 -17.95
CA LEU A 646 9.41 16.77 -17.33
C LEU A 646 8.70 15.89 -18.36
N GLN A 647 7.97 16.50 -19.32
CA GLN A 647 7.27 15.72 -20.35
C GLN A 647 8.27 15.02 -21.28
N THR A 648 9.34 15.72 -21.68
CA THR A 648 10.41 15.16 -22.52
C THR A 648 11.15 14.04 -21.80
N TRP A 649 11.42 14.22 -20.50
CA TRP A 649 12.08 13.27 -19.63
C TRP A 649 11.21 12.03 -19.46
N MET A 650 9.93 12.18 -19.10
CA MET A 650 9.02 11.03 -18.99
C MET A 650 8.88 10.32 -20.34
N ALA A 651 8.80 11.06 -21.45
CA ALA A 651 8.74 10.47 -22.78
C ALA A 651 10.04 9.73 -23.16
N SER A 652 11.21 10.29 -22.84
CA SER A 652 12.51 9.69 -23.13
C SER A 652 12.78 8.45 -22.28
N HIS A 653 12.24 8.38 -21.07
CA HIS A 653 12.39 7.25 -20.16
C HIS A 653 11.31 6.17 -20.39
N SER A 654 10.22 6.48 -21.08
CA SER A 654 9.17 5.51 -21.47
C SER A 654 8.66 4.65 -20.29
N PRO A 655 8.14 5.28 -19.21
CA PRO A 655 7.67 4.59 -18.01
C PRO A 655 6.62 3.53 -18.37
N SER A 656 6.72 2.36 -17.74
CA SER A 656 5.80 1.24 -17.98
C SER A 656 4.37 1.55 -17.52
N ALA A 657 4.23 2.43 -16.52
CA ALA A 657 2.95 2.86 -15.96
C ALA A 657 2.91 4.38 -15.77
N ALA A 658 2.39 5.10 -16.76
CA ALA A 658 2.10 6.54 -16.63
C ALA A 658 0.60 6.85 -16.76
N TRP A 659 -0.25 5.84 -16.54
CA TRP A 659 -1.70 5.97 -16.68
C TRP A 659 -2.24 7.09 -15.78
N ARG A 660 -2.99 8.05 -16.35
CA ARG A 660 -3.66 9.14 -15.63
C ARG A 660 -2.75 10.07 -14.80
N CYS A 661 -1.43 10.07 -15.01
CA CYS A 661 -0.47 10.91 -14.27
C CYS A 661 -0.95 12.38 -14.07
N PHE A 662 -1.57 12.99 -15.09
CA PHE A 662 -2.08 14.37 -15.09
C PHE A 662 -3.61 14.46 -15.16
N GLN A 663 -4.33 13.39 -14.79
CA GLN A 663 -5.79 13.39 -14.89
C GLN A 663 -6.39 14.51 -14.02
N GLY A 664 -7.28 15.32 -14.59
CA GLY A 664 -7.93 16.41 -13.85
C GLY A 664 -7.08 17.68 -13.70
N CYS A 665 -5.86 17.70 -14.24
CA CYS A 665 -4.98 18.88 -14.28
C CYS A 665 -5.36 19.82 -15.45
N THR A 666 -6.61 20.29 -15.47
CA THR A 666 -7.15 21.06 -16.62
C THR A 666 -6.62 22.50 -16.75
N GLY A 667 -5.83 22.98 -15.78
CA GLY A 667 -5.21 24.30 -15.80
C GLY A 667 -3.90 24.39 -16.60
N ILE A 668 -3.36 23.24 -17.04
CA ILE A 668 -2.14 23.17 -17.86
C ILE A 668 -2.42 23.75 -19.26
N GLN A 669 -1.63 24.73 -19.69
CA GLN A 669 -1.80 25.48 -20.95
C GLN A 669 -1.71 24.57 -22.18
N ASP A 670 -0.83 23.56 -22.12
CA ASP A 670 -0.52 22.65 -23.24
C ASP A 670 -1.00 21.22 -22.95
N TRP A 671 -2.07 21.10 -22.17
CA TRP A 671 -2.65 19.83 -21.72
C TRP A 671 -2.98 18.85 -22.87
N ASP A 672 -3.28 19.37 -24.06
CA ASP A 672 -3.54 18.56 -25.27
C ASP A 672 -2.27 17.86 -25.80
N LEU A 673 -1.07 18.33 -25.47
CA LEU A 673 0.20 17.66 -25.83
C LEU A 673 0.50 16.46 -24.95
N ILE A 674 -0.10 16.39 -23.76
CA ILE A 674 0.05 15.25 -22.86
C ILE A 674 -0.73 14.07 -23.47
N PRO A 675 -0.13 12.87 -23.60
CA PRO A 675 -0.83 11.69 -24.08
C PRO A 675 -2.14 11.44 -23.32
N VAL A 676 -3.20 11.03 -24.04
CA VAL A 676 -4.50 10.66 -23.41
C VAL A 676 -4.32 9.60 -22.33
N THR A 677 -3.41 8.65 -22.55
CA THR A 677 -3.06 7.62 -21.58
C THR A 677 -2.52 8.20 -20.28
N TRP A 678 -1.84 9.35 -20.31
CA TRP A 678 -1.35 10.05 -19.12
C TRP A 678 -2.40 10.97 -18.47
N GLY A 679 -3.65 10.97 -18.96
CA GLY A 679 -4.70 11.86 -18.45
C GLY A 679 -4.72 13.24 -19.11
N GLY A 680 -3.94 13.44 -20.18
CA GLY A 680 -3.94 14.62 -21.04
C GLY A 680 -5.07 14.64 -22.07
N GLY A 681 -5.13 15.71 -22.86
CA GLY A 681 -6.12 15.85 -23.94
C GLY A 681 -5.81 15.00 -25.17
N GLY A 682 -4.52 14.73 -25.40
CA GLY A 682 -4.02 14.09 -26.61
C GLY A 682 -4.24 14.92 -27.89
N LEU A 683 -3.38 14.69 -28.89
CA LEU A 683 -3.40 15.36 -30.20
C LEU A 683 -4.70 15.13 -31.03
N ALA A 684 -5.68 14.39 -30.50
CA ALA A 684 -6.89 14.00 -31.19
C ALA A 684 -8.02 15.01 -30.98
N ALA A 685 -7.95 16.15 -31.67
CA ALA A 685 -9.17 16.89 -31.99
C ALA A 685 -9.10 17.39 -33.44
N LEU A 686 -9.94 16.82 -34.30
CA LEU A 686 -10.30 17.23 -35.67
C LEU A 686 -10.84 18.68 -35.76
N THR A 687 -10.57 19.52 -34.77
CA THR A 687 -11.00 20.91 -34.65
C THR A 687 -9.90 21.90 -35.00
N ASN A 688 -8.63 21.47 -35.00
CA ASN A 688 -7.51 22.35 -35.29
C ASN A 688 -7.48 22.68 -36.79
N ASN A 689 -7.39 23.95 -37.12
CA ASN A 689 -7.40 24.43 -38.49
C ASN A 689 -6.48 25.64 -38.68
N MET A 690 -5.95 25.78 -39.89
CA MET A 690 -5.30 26.99 -40.36
C MET A 690 -5.99 27.49 -41.62
N ASN A 691 -6.06 28.81 -41.74
CA ASN A 691 -6.51 29.48 -42.95
C ASN A 691 -5.32 30.04 -43.73
N LEU A 692 -5.33 29.91 -45.05
CA LEU A 692 -4.35 30.52 -45.96
C LEU A 692 -5.11 31.13 -47.13
N THR A 693 -4.88 32.40 -47.44
CA THR A 693 -5.52 33.05 -48.59
C THR A 693 -4.55 33.04 -49.77
N ILE A 694 -5.02 32.49 -50.90
CA ILE A 694 -4.27 32.45 -52.15
C ILE A 694 -4.95 33.27 -53.24
N HIS A 695 -4.16 33.83 -54.15
CA HIS A 695 -4.60 34.63 -55.29
C HIS A 695 -4.25 33.96 -56.62
N GLY A 696 -5.23 33.91 -57.52
CA GLY A 696 -5.07 33.33 -58.85
C GLY A 696 -4.09 34.08 -59.75
N GLN A 697 -3.30 33.32 -60.51
CA GLN A 697 -2.23 33.86 -61.36
C GLN A 697 -2.60 33.91 -62.86
N ASP A 698 -3.71 33.31 -63.28
CA ASP A 698 -4.21 33.30 -64.67
C ASP A 698 -5.71 33.65 -64.71
N PRO A 699 -6.15 34.63 -65.54
CA PRO A 699 -7.54 35.13 -65.60
C PRO A 699 -8.61 34.13 -66.06
N THR A 700 -8.22 32.91 -66.48
CA THR A 700 -9.14 31.88 -66.97
C THR A 700 -9.24 30.67 -66.04
N THR A 701 -8.20 29.84 -66.00
CA THR A 701 -8.12 28.62 -65.20
C THR A 701 -6.70 28.46 -64.70
N TRP A 702 -6.51 28.12 -63.44
CA TRP A 702 -5.19 27.91 -62.84
C TRP A 702 -5.23 26.74 -61.85
N ASP A 703 -4.10 26.03 -61.74
CA ASP A 703 -3.93 24.92 -60.80
C ASP A 703 -3.11 25.39 -59.61
N PHE A 704 -3.62 25.21 -58.40
CA PHE A 704 -2.87 25.40 -57.17
C PHE A 704 -2.51 24.03 -56.58
N THR A 705 -1.23 23.84 -56.25
CA THR A 705 -0.75 22.65 -55.55
C THR A 705 -0.43 23.02 -54.11
N LEU A 706 -1.10 22.37 -53.14
CA LEU A 706 -0.77 22.56 -51.73
C LEU A 706 0.64 22.00 -51.45
N PRO A 707 1.58 22.78 -50.86
CA PRO A 707 2.98 22.39 -50.76
C PRO A 707 3.27 21.45 -49.57
N ILE A 708 2.71 20.25 -49.64
CA ILE A 708 2.79 19.21 -48.58
C ILE A 708 3.67 18.01 -48.96
N ASN A 709 4.21 17.95 -50.18
CA ASN A 709 4.94 16.79 -50.68
C ASN A 709 6.33 16.60 -50.04
N ASN A 710 6.36 16.09 -48.81
CA ASN A 710 7.58 15.78 -48.06
C ASN A 710 7.35 14.56 -47.15
N ILE A 711 8.38 13.71 -46.99
CA ILE A 711 8.35 12.52 -46.13
C ILE A 711 8.01 12.84 -44.67
N ALA A 712 8.29 14.05 -44.20
CA ALA A 712 7.93 14.53 -42.87
C ALA A 712 6.40 14.47 -42.61
N ASN A 713 5.57 14.50 -43.66
CA ASN A 713 4.12 14.33 -43.59
C ASN A 713 3.66 12.86 -43.59
N THR A 714 4.54 11.90 -43.32
CA THR A 714 4.14 10.49 -43.15
C THR A 714 3.12 10.37 -42.00
N GLY A 715 1.93 9.83 -42.30
CA GLY A 715 0.83 9.73 -41.33
C GLY A 715 0.04 11.01 -41.13
N MET A 716 0.08 11.93 -42.10
CA MET A 716 -0.84 13.07 -42.18
C MET A 716 -2.28 12.60 -42.41
N ASP A 717 -3.24 13.39 -41.94
CA ASP A 717 -4.68 13.19 -42.18
C ASP A 717 -5.33 14.57 -42.14
N ILE A 718 -5.58 15.13 -43.32
CA ILE A 718 -6.11 16.50 -43.46
C ILE A 718 -7.38 16.55 -44.30
N GLU A 719 -8.26 17.47 -43.92
CA GLU A 719 -9.41 17.92 -44.70
C GLU A 719 -9.14 19.35 -45.17
N ILE A 720 -9.32 19.60 -46.47
CA ILE A 720 -9.11 20.93 -47.07
C ILE A 720 -10.42 21.42 -47.67
N THR A 721 -10.82 22.65 -47.30
CA THR A 721 -11.81 23.44 -48.03
C THR A 721 -11.08 24.45 -48.91
N TRP A 722 -11.27 24.39 -50.23
CA TRP A 722 -10.52 25.19 -51.21
C TRP A 722 -10.99 26.64 -51.40
N GLY A 723 -12.11 27.03 -50.78
CA GLY A 723 -12.59 28.42 -50.76
C GLY A 723 -13.42 28.86 -51.98
N ASP A 724 -13.59 28.01 -53.00
CA ASP A 724 -14.36 28.31 -54.22
C ASP A 724 -15.78 27.71 -54.26
N GLY A 725 -16.20 27.06 -53.16
CA GLY A 725 -17.51 26.40 -53.04
C GLY A 725 -17.56 24.96 -53.56
N THR A 726 -16.42 24.40 -53.98
CA THR A 726 -16.29 22.96 -54.27
C THR A 726 -16.33 22.12 -52.98
N SER A 727 -16.55 20.81 -53.13
CA SER A 727 -16.53 19.87 -51.99
C SER A 727 -15.15 19.80 -51.35
N ASN A 728 -15.11 19.56 -50.04
CA ASN A 728 -13.86 19.35 -49.31
C ASN A 728 -13.09 18.14 -49.85
N THR A 729 -11.76 18.23 -49.82
CA THR A 729 -10.84 17.15 -50.20
C THR A 729 -10.18 16.58 -48.95
N PHE A 730 -10.12 15.25 -48.86
CA PHE A 730 -9.43 14.53 -47.79
C PHE A 730 -8.10 13.97 -48.30
N ILE A 731 -7.00 14.27 -47.61
CA ILE A 731 -5.65 13.87 -48.02
C ILE A 731 -4.96 13.16 -46.86
N THR A 732 -4.63 11.89 -47.05
CA THR A 732 -3.91 11.04 -46.08
C THR A 732 -2.51 10.64 -46.54
N ASP A 733 -2.13 11.02 -47.76
CA ASP A 733 -0.83 10.72 -48.37
C ASP A 733 -0.28 12.01 -49.00
N TYR A 734 0.92 12.40 -48.57
CA TYR A 734 1.59 13.64 -48.99
C TYR A 734 1.98 13.64 -50.47
N THR A 735 1.96 12.48 -51.15
CA THR A 735 2.21 12.34 -52.59
C THR A 735 0.93 12.31 -53.43
N SER A 736 -0.25 12.42 -52.81
CA SER A 736 -1.53 12.33 -53.50
C SER A 736 -1.69 13.41 -54.57
N SER A 737 -2.23 13.03 -55.73
CA SER A 737 -2.65 13.98 -56.76
C SER A 737 -3.80 14.88 -56.31
N ASP A 738 -4.51 14.50 -55.24
CA ASP A 738 -5.62 15.27 -54.67
C ASP A 738 -5.15 16.56 -53.97
N ALA A 739 -3.83 16.75 -53.79
CA ALA A 739 -3.25 18.01 -53.33
C ALA A 739 -3.26 19.12 -54.39
N ILE A 740 -3.69 18.82 -55.62
CA ILE A 740 -3.81 19.76 -56.73
C ILE A 740 -5.28 20.12 -56.93
N HIS A 741 -5.60 21.42 -56.92
CA HIS A 741 -6.95 21.93 -57.16
C HIS A 741 -6.98 22.90 -58.34
N THR A 742 -7.93 22.69 -59.25
CA THR A 742 -8.14 23.54 -60.43
C THR A 742 -9.24 24.58 -60.16
N TYR A 743 -8.86 25.84 -60.14
CA TYR A 743 -9.79 26.96 -60.01
C TYR A 743 -10.28 27.43 -61.39
N THR A 744 -11.57 27.73 -61.51
CA THR A 744 -12.23 28.16 -62.78
C THR A 744 -12.52 29.67 -62.84
N ASN A 745 -12.01 30.40 -61.86
CA ASN A 745 -12.21 31.82 -61.57
C ASN A 745 -10.83 32.45 -61.32
N GLY A 746 -10.24 32.99 -62.38
CA GLY A 746 -8.80 33.21 -62.48
C GLY A 746 -8.13 34.34 -61.69
N GLU A 747 -8.88 35.30 -61.15
CA GLU A 747 -8.32 36.47 -60.44
C GLU A 747 -9.16 36.80 -59.20
N VAL A 748 -9.39 35.81 -58.32
CA VAL A 748 -10.06 36.02 -57.03
C VAL A 748 -9.25 35.40 -55.90
N ASP A 749 -9.32 36.04 -54.74
CA ASP A 749 -8.77 35.49 -53.51
C ASP A 749 -9.63 34.31 -53.05
N ASN A 750 -8.98 33.19 -52.75
CA ASN A 750 -9.61 32.00 -52.19
C ASN A 750 -8.95 31.66 -50.85
N THR A 751 -9.75 31.54 -49.79
CA THR A 751 -9.26 31.13 -48.47
C THR A 751 -9.34 29.62 -48.34
N LEU A 752 -8.18 28.99 -48.27
CA LEU A 752 -8.01 27.58 -47.95
C LEU A 752 -8.16 27.40 -46.45
N ASN A 753 -9.01 26.49 -46.03
CA ASN A 753 -9.07 26.03 -44.65
C ASN A 753 -8.53 24.60 -44.59
N ILE A 754 -7.38 24.42 -43.93
CA ILE A 754 -6.74 23.12 -43.74
C ILE A 754 -7.03 22.69 -42.31
N LYS A 755 -7.69 21.54 -42.14
CA LYS A 755 -8.00 20.94 -40.84
C LYS A 755 -7.29 19.61 -40.68
N GLY A 756 -6.95 19.25 -39.45
CA GLY A 756 -6.34 17.96 -39.14
C GLY A 756 -4.84 18.04 -38.88
N LYS A 757 -4.14 16.93 -39.09
CA LYS A 757 -2.73 16.76 -38.69
C LYS A 757 -1.79 16.98 -39.87
N LEU A 758 -0.85 17.91 -39.73
CA LEU A 758 0.17 18.22 -40.74
C LEU A 758 1.51 18.55 -40.08
N SER A 759 2.58 17.89 -40.49
CA SER A 759 3.92 18.07 -39.90
C SER A 759 4.83 19.01 -40.70
N TRP A 760 4.58 19.15 -42.00
CA TRP A 760 5.41 19.90 -42.93
C TRP A 760 4.57 20.73 -43.90
N LEU A 761 4.91 22.01 -44.04
CA LEU A 761 4.33 22.92 -45.04
C LEU A 761 5.41 23.90 -45.53
N ASP A 762 5.82 23.85 -46.79
CA ASP A 762 6.96 24.64 -47.28
C ASP A 762 6.75 25.24 -48.68
N PHE A 763 6.59 26.57 -48.73
CA PHE A 763 6.34 27.31 -49.97
C PHE A 763 7.58 27.54 -50.84
N THR A 764 8.80 27.19 -50.38
CA THR A 764 10.08 27.53 -51.03
C THR A 764 10.22 26.99 -52.47
N ASN A 765 9.64 25.83 -52.75
CA ASN A 765 9.67 25.17 -54.08
C ASN A 765 8.27 25.02 -54.68
N SER A 766 7.29 25.83 -54.23
CA SER A 766 5.97 25.84 -54.85
C SER A 766 6.10 26.16 -56.34
N THR A 767 5.28 25.56 -57.20
CA THR A 767 5.19 25.95 -58.61
C THR A 767 4.69 27.39 -58.76
N GLU A 768 4.01 27.91 -57.73
CA GLU A 768 3.37 29.22 -57.69
C GLU A 768 3.59 29.90 -56.31
N PRO A 769 4.83 30.25 -55.91
CA PRO A 769 5.09 30.82 -54.58
C PRO A 769 4.44 32.20 -54.40
N GLY A 770 4.14 32.90 -55.50
CA GLY A 770 3.38 34.15 -55.52
C GLY A 770 1.88 34.00 -55.26
N ALA A 771 1.35 32.78 -55.13
CA ALA A 771 -0.08 32.59 -54.88
C ALA A 771 -0.48 33.00 -53.46
N LEU A 772 0.36 32.80 -52.43
CA LEU A 772 0.00 33.14 -51.04
C LEU A 772 0.03 34.67 -50.81
N VAL A 773 -1.09 35.23 -50.36
CA VAL A 773 -1.25 36.68 -50.14
C VAL A 773 -1.47 37.06 -48.67
N GLU A 774 -2.03 36.16 -47.86
CA GLU A 774 -2.27 36.34 -46.43
C GLU A 774 -2.25 34.99 -45.70
N THR A 775 -1.60 34.93 -44.53
CA THR A 775 -1.83 33.83 -43.58
C THR A 775 -3.04 34.19 -42.73
N GLY A 776 -4.05 33.32 -42.68
CA GLY A 776 -5.27 33.55 -41.92
C GLY A 776 -5.17 33.07 -40.48
N THR A 777 -6.32 32.94 -39.80
CA THR A 777 -6.37 32.46 -38.41
C THR A 777 -5.92 31.00 -38.29
N VAL A 778 -5.15 30.72 -37.25
CA VAL A 778 -4.87 29.35 -36.79
C VAL A 778 -5.65 29.14 -35.51
N SER A 779 -6.42 28.05 -35.41
CA SER A 779 -7.24 27.80 -34.23
C SER A 779 -6.42 27.23 -33.07
N ARG A 780 -5.41 26.39 -33.36
CA ARG A 780 -4.41 25.76 -32.46
C ARG A 780 -3.30 25.11 -33.30
N ASP A 781 -2.26 24.54 -32.68
CA ASP A 781 -1.20 23.80 -33.36
C ASP A 781 -1.74 22.64 -34.23
N LEU A 782 -1.32 22.58 -35.50
CA LEU A 782 -1.61 21.47 -36.42
C LEU A 782 -0.57 20.33 -36.33
N GLY A 783 0.47 20.50 -35.49
CA GLY A 783 1.59 19.57 -35.35
C GLY A 783 2.74 19.87 -36.32
N LEU A 784 2.84 21.10 -36.82
CA LEU A 784 3.88 21.51 -37.78
C LEU A 784 5.23 21.55 -37.07
N THR A 785 6.15 20.67 -37.48
CA THR A 785 7.56 20.74 -37.06
C THR A 785 8.39 21.61 -38.00
N GLN A 786 7.92 21.79 -39.24
CA GLN A 786 8.54 22.64 -40.26
C GLN A 786 7.46 23.43 -41.01
N PHE A 787 7.57 24.75 -40.99
CA PHE A 787 6.71 25.66 -41.73
C PHE A 787 7.54 26.80 -42.32
N LYS A 788 7.45 27.04 -43.64
CA LYS A 788 8.24 28.07 -44.34
C LYS A 788 7.42 28.82 -45.38
N ILE A 789 7.51 30.14 -45.37
CA ILE A 789 6.78 31.06 -46.27
C ILE A 789 7.78 31.87 -47.10
N ASN A 790 8.77 31.19 -47.68
CA ASN A 790 9.88 31.85 -48.35
C ASN A 790 9.50 32.17 -49.80
N TYR A 791 9.93 33.32 -50.29
CA TYR A 791 9.72 33.84 -51.64
C TYR A 791 8.23 34.04 -52.02
N CYS A 792 7.35 34.15 -51.03
CA CYS A 792 5.96 34.56 -51.24
C CYS A 792 5.88 36.07 -51.48
N ALA A 793 6.22 36.49 -52.70
CA ALA A 793 6.37 37.90 -53.08
C ALA A 793 5.08 38.73 -52.93
N ASN A 794 3.91 38.10 -53.00
CA ASN A 794 2.60 38.74 -52.86
C ASN A 794 2.03 38.68 -51.42
N LEU A 795 2.76 38.10 -50.46
CA LEU A 795 2.36 38.10 -49.06
C LEU A 795 2.39 39.53 -48.52
N THR A 796 1.22 40.06 -48.16
CA THR A 796 1.09 41.45 -47.66
C THR A 796 0.81 41.51 -46.17
N SER A 797 0.25 40.45 -45.59
CA SER A 797 -0.13 40.39 -44.19
C SER A 797 0.06 38.99 -43.59
N VAL A 798 0.34 38.96 -42.30
CA VAL A 798 0.56 37.75 -41.50
C VAL A 798 -0.31 37.81 -40.26
N ASN A 799 -1.08 36.77 -40.00
CA ASN A 799 -1.93 36.68 -38.81
C ASN A 799 -1.16 36.22 -37.58
N SER A 800 -1.49 36.78 -36.41
CA SER A 800 -0.83 36.45 -35.14
C SER A 800 -1.10 35.02 -34.68
N GLY A 801 -2.14 34.37 -35.19
CA GLY A 801 -2.46 32.97 -34.91
C GLY A 801 -1.33 32.00 -35.29
N LEU A 802 -0.42 32.37 -36.19
CA LEU A 802 0.74 31.51 -36.51
C LEU A 802 1.60 31.15 -35.30
N LYS A 803 1.55 31.96 -34.23
CA LYS A 803 2.25 31.65 -32.97
C LYS A 803 1.82 30.33 -32.34
N GLU A 804 0.61 29.85 -32.64
CA GLU A 804 0.06 28.61 -32.07
C GLU A 804 0.82 27.35 -32.53
N HIS A 805 1.75 27.44 -33.50
CA HIS A 805 2.62 26.34 -33.92
C HIS A 805 3.84 26.20 -32.99
N ARG A 806 3.73 25.33 -32.00
CA ARG A 806 4.69 25.19 -30.89
C ARG A 806 5.80 24.18 -31.18
N GLN A 807 5.61 23.35 -32.20
CA GLN A 807 6.54 22.28 -32.55
C GLN A 807 7.61 22.67 -33.58
N LEU A 808 7.67 23.95 -34.00
CA LEU A 808 8.63 24.41 -35.00
C LEU A 808 10.08 24.27 -34.50
N GLU A 809 10.84 23.35 -35.11
CA GLU A 809 12.23 23.05 -34.71
C GLU A 809 13.21 24.16 -35.12
N SER A 810 12.87 24.94 -36.15
CA SER A 810 13.63 26.10 -36.61
C SER A 810 12.70 27.05 -37.35
N ILE A 811 12.90 28.35 -37.14
CA ILE A 811 12.22 29.42 -37.89
C ILE A 811 13.18 30.13 -38.86
N ALA A 812 14.30 29.50 -39.20
CA ALA A 812 15.26 30.06 -40.12
C ALA A 812 14.65 30.29 -41.52
N SER A 813 14.96 31.46 -42.10
CA SER A 813 14.49 31.92 -43.41
C SER A 813 12.97 32.06 -43.56
N PHE A 814 12.15 31.96 -42.50
CA PHE A 814 10.69 31.78 -42.58
C PHE A 814 9.94 32.72 -43.55
N PHE A 815 10.35 33.99 -43.65
CA PHE A 815 9.74 35.00 -44.54
C PHE A 815 10.68 35.47 -45.65
N ARG A 816 11.84 34.83 -45.83
CA ARG A 816 12.89 35.27 -46.75
C ARG A 816 12.33 35.53 -48.14
N GLY A 817 12.55 36.73 -48.67
CA GLY A 817 12.15 37.12 -50.03
C GLY A 817 10.66 37.46 -50.18
N CYS A 818 9.91 37.62 -49.09
CA CYS A 818 8.55 38.18 -49.12
C CYS A 818 8.61 39.70 -49.35
N THR A 819 8.76 40.11 -50.61
CA THR A 819 9.03 41.51 -50.98
C THR A 819 7.89 42.48 -50.72
N SER A 820 6.64 42.02 -50.58
CA SER A 820 5.47 42.86 -50.27
C SER A 820 5.10 42.90 -48.78
N LEU A 821 5.79 42.13 -47.94
CA LEU A 821 5.53 42.10 -46.50
C LEU A 821 6.08 43.36 -45.85
N THR A 822 5.24 44.10 -45.12
CA THR A 822 5.62 45.38 -44.49
C THR A 822 5.94 45.26 -43.00
N THR A 823 5.25 44.35 -42.30
CA THR A 823 5.44 44.05 -40.88
C THR A 823 4.88 42.66 -40.57
N VAL A 824 5.19 42.13 -39.39
CA VAL A 824 4.50 40.98 -38.78
C VAL A 824 3.85 41.37 -37.45
N PRO A 825 2.98 40.54 -36.87
CA PRO A 825 2.58 40.67 -35.47
C PRO A 825 3.77 40.50 -34.52
N GLY A 826 3.79 41.25 -33.42
CA GLY A 826 4.89 41.17 -32.44
C GLY A 826 4.89 39.90 -31.58
N ASP A 827 3.73 39.24 -31.48
CA ASP A 827 3.52 38.00 -30.71
C ASP A 827 3.68 36.73 -31.57
N ILE A 828 4.11 36.86 -32.83
CA ILE A 828 4.13 35.74 -33.79
C ILE A 828 5.07 34.59 -33.37
N PHE A 829 6.05 34.85 -32.50
CA PHE A 829 7.00 33.85 -31.99
C PHE A 829 6.89 33.63 -30.47
N ASP A 830 5.77 34.00 -29.85
CA ASP A 830 5.59 33.87 -28.39
C ASP A 830 5.76 32.45 -27.85
N TYR A 831 5.57 31.41 -28.67
CA TYR A 831 5.74 30.02 -28.29
C TYR A 831 6.97 29.33 -28.90
N ALA A 832 7.88 30.09 -29.53
CA ALA A 832 9.07 29.55 -30.19
C ALA A 832 10.29 29.37 -29.23
N TYR A 833 10.05 28.83 -28.03
CA TYR A 833 11.06 28.73 -26.96
C TYR A 833 12.27 27.87 -27.33
N SER A 834 12.05 26.84 -28.15
CA SER A 834 13.07 25.87 -28.58
C SER A 834 13.80 26.27 -29.87
N ALA A 835 13.45 27.39 -30.49
CA ALA A 835 14.03 27.80 -31.77
C ALA A 835 15.50 28.22 -31.60
N ASN A 836 16.41 27.31 -31.95
CA ASN A 836 17.85 27.50 -31.82
C ASN A 836 18.49 28.27 -32.98
N HIS A 837 17.87 28.29 -34.16
CA HIS A 837 18.40 28.93 -35.37
C HIS A 837 17.37 29.84 -36.03
N LEU A 838 17.72 31.13 -36.18
CA LEU A 838 16.85 32.19 -36.71
C LEU A 838 17.40 32.82 -38.01
N TYR A 839 18.55 32.38 -38.53
CA TYR A 839 19.19 33.01 -39.70
C TYR A 839 18.27 33.28 -40.90
N ASP A 840 18.54 34.39 -41.60
CA ASP A 840 17.88 34.84 -42.83
C ASP A 840 16.35 35.07 -42.72
N LEU A 841 15.77 35.14 -41.51
CA LEU A 841 14.31 35.15 -41.26
C LEU A 841 13.50 36.12 -42.14
N PHE A 842 13.87 37.40 -42.23
CA PHE A 842 13.24 38.43 -43.06
C PHE A 842 14.15 38.90 -44.21
N LYS A 843 15.14 38.09 -44.60
CA LYS A 843 16.12 38.48 -45.60
C LYS A 843 15.46 38.82 -46.94
N SER A 844 15.85 39.96 -47.51
CA SER A 844 15.33 40.49 -48.78
C SER A 844 13.82 40.77 -48.77
N CYS A 845 13.19 40.96 -47.60
CA CYS A 845 11.84 41.51 -47.48
C CYS A 845 11.88 43.02 -47.70
N SER A 846 12.01 43.45 -48.96
CA SER A 846 12.29 44.84 -49.31
C SER A 846 11.22 45.86 -48.90
N SER A 847 9.99 45.45 -48.61
CA SER A 847 8.95 46.35 -48.07
C SER A 847 8.85 46.33 -46.55
N PHE A 848 9.60 45.47 -45.86
CA PHE A 848 9.53 45.30 -44.40
C PHE A 848 10.19 46.51 -43.74
N ASP A 849 9.40 47.41 -43.17
CA ASP A 849 9.84 48.73 -42.72
C ASP A 849 9.77 48.93 -41.20
N THR A 850 9.13 48.01 -40.49
CA THR A 850 8.84 48.11 -39.06
C THR A 850 9.15 46.80 -38.34
N ILE A 851 9.97 46.85 -37.29
CA ILE A 851 10.15 45.73 -36.35
C ILE A 851 9.16 45.90 -35.19
N PRO A 852 8.23 44.95 -34.98
CA PRO A 852 7.34 44.97 -33.82
C PRO A 852 8.09 44.87 -32.49
N SER A 853 7.57 45.48 -31.43
CA SER A 853 8.06 45.26 -30.07
C SER A 853 7.79 43.83 -29.61
N GLY A 854 8.76 43.20 -28.93
CA GLY A 854 8.61 41.88 -28.35
C GLY A 854 8.84 40.69 -29.29
N LEU A 855 9.21 40.95 -30.56
CA LEU A 855 9.28 39.94 -31.62
C LEU A 855 10.10 38.69 -31.26
N PHE A 856 11.15 38.83 -30.45
CA PHE A 856 12.05 37.72 -30.06
C PHE A 856 12.10 37.47 -28.55
N ASP A 857 11.16 38.02 -27.77
CA ASP A 857 11.23 37.98 -26.31
C ASP A 857 11.20 36.55 -25.76
N ASN A 858 10.50 35.64 -26.46
CA ASN A 858 10.33 34.24 -26.07
C ASN A 858 11.27 33.27 -26.83
N CYS A 859 12.13 33.76 -27.73
CA CYS A 859 13.10 32.94 -28.46
C CYS A 859 14.39 32.71 -27.63
N ILE A 860 14.24 32.19 -26.40
CA ILE A 860 15.32 32.15 -25.40
C ILE A 860 16.46 31.18 -25.74
N SER A 861 16.20 30.15 -26.55
CA SER A 861 17.18 29.14 -26.96
C SER A 861 18.00 29.52 -28.21
N THR A 862 17.77 30.70 -28.80
CA THR A 862 18.40 31.10 -30.06
C THR A 862 19.91 31.27 -29.95
N LEU A 863 20.63 30.70 -30.91
CA LEU A 863 22.10 30.71 -31.01
C LEU A 863 22.63 31.70 -32.06
N ASP A 864 21.82 32.09 -33.04
CA ASP A 864 22.19 33.00 -34.13
C ASP A 864 21.06 33.94 -34.57
N PHE A 865 21.44 35.12 -35.07
CA PHE A 865 20.58 36.09 -35.77
C PHE A 865 21.19 36.48 -37.13
N ASP A 866 21.94 35.57 -37.78
CA ASP A 866 22.64 35.86 -39.03
C ASP A 866 21.66 36.32 -40.13
N GLY A 867 21.89 37.50 -40.72
CA GLY A 867 21.13 37.97 -41.87
C GLY A 867 19.63 38.22 -41.64
N VAL A 868 19.15 38.23 -40.40
CA VAL A 868 17.70 38.24 -40.08
C VAL A 868 16.93 39.39 -40.72
N PHE A 869 17.46 40.61 -40.75
CA PHE A 869 16.84 41.77 -41.40
C PHE A 869 17.61 42.23 -42.66
N PHE A 870 18.46 41.39 -43.23
CA PHE A 870 19.29 41.75 -44.37
C PHE A 870 18.43 42.25 -45.54
N GLY A 871 18.70 43.45 -46.07
CA GLY A 871 18.01 43.99 -47.25
C GLY A 871 16.53 44.35 -47.02
N THR A 872 16.16 44.70 -45.79
CA THR A 872 14.84 45.22 -45.42
C THR A 872 14.83 46.75 -45.40
N SER A 873 13.65 47.38 -45.44
CA SER A 873 13.48 48.85 -45.42
C SER A 873 13.29 49.41 -44.00
N ILE A 874 13.74 48.69 -42.96
CA ILE A 874 13.57 49.11 -41.56
C ILE A 874 14.32 50.42 -41.27
N THR A 875 13.67 51.33 -40.54
CA THR A 875 14.23 52.66 -40.23
C THR A 875 14.64 52.85 -38.77
N SER A 876 14.17 51.96 -37.88
CA SER A 876 14.44 52.01 -36.44
C SER A 876 14.50 50.60 -35.82
N ILE A 877 15.16 50.48 -34.67
CA ILE A 877 15.34 49.22 -33.93
C ILE A 877 14.73 49.37 -32.53
N PRO A 878 13.84 48.46 -32.09
CA PRO A 878 13.34 48.44 -30.71
C PRO A 878 14.49 48.28 -29.70
N THR A 879 14.46 49.01 -28.59
CA THR A 879 15.56 49.01 -27.60
C THR A 879 15.77 47.64 -26.95
N ASP A 880 14.70 46.89 -26.71
CA ASP A 880 14.74 45.60 -26.01
C ASP A 880 14.74 44.38 -26.98
N LEU A 881 14.99 44.59 -28.28
CA LEU A 881 14.79 43.55 -29.31
C LEU A 881 15.50 42.22 -29.02
N PHE A 882 16.69 42.24 -28.43
CA PHE A 882 17.50 41.04 -28.14
C PHE A 882 17.71 40.78 -26.65
N LYS A 883 16.89 41.40 -25.79
CA LYS A 883 17.08 41.42 -24.33
C LYS A 883 17.12 40.03 -23.70
N TYR A 884 16.30 39.10 -24.19
CA TYR A 884 16.13 37.78 -23.59
C TYR A 884 16.90 36.66 -24.33
N ASN A 885 17.58 36.96 -25.44
CA ASN A 885 18.31 35.97 -26.24
C ASN A 885 19.78 35.86 -25.77
N THR A 886 19.98 35.46 -24.51
CA THR A 886 21.29 35.50 -23.84
C THR A 886 22.30 34.47 -24.36
N LEU A 887 21.84 33.44 -25.08
CA LEU A 887 22.66 32.36 -25.62
C LEU A 887 23.24 32.64 -27.01
N VAL A 888 22.84 33.75 -27.65
CA VAL A 888 23.25 34.08 -29.02
C VAL A 888 24.76 34.26 -29.12
N THR A 889 25.33 33.64 -30.14
CA THR A 889 26.76 33.71 -30.46
C THR A 889 27.06 34.52 -31.72
N ASP A 890 26.09 34.71 -32.62
CA ASP A 890 26.31 35.26 -33.95
C ASP A 890 25.24 36.30 -34.35
N PHE A 891 25.69 37.51 -34.72
CA PHE A 891 24.88 38.62 -35.26
C PHE A 891 25.37 39.06 -36.65
N ASP A 892 26.00 38.16 -37.40
CA ASP A 892 26.54 38.45 -38.72
C ASP A 892 25.43 38.96 -39.65
N ALA A 893 25.73 40.02 -40.41
CA ALA A 893 24.82 40.59 -41.40
C ALA A 893 23.38 40.93 -40.92
N THR A 894 23.07 40.94 -39.61
CA THR A 894 21.69 41.02 -39.10
C THR A 894 20.92 42.22 -39.62
N PHE A 895 21.54 43.39 -39.69
CA PHE A 895 20.96 44.65 -40.17
C PHE A 895 21.60 45.15 -41.48
N SER A 896 22.30 44.28 -42.20
CA SER A 896 22.98 44.66 -43.45
C SER A 896 22.01 45.18 -44.51
N TYR A 897 22.38 46.21 -45.25
CA TYR A 897 21.55 46.82 -46.30
C TYR A 897 20.17 47.29 -45.80
N THR A 898 20.11 47.94 -44.63
CA THR A 898 18.88 48.51 -44.06
C THR A 898 18.91 50.04 -44.03
N ASP A 899 17.73 50.65 -43.84
CA ASP A 899 17.53 52.11 -43.80
C ASP A 899 17.58 52.69 -42.38
N ILE A 900 18.16 51.97 -41.41
CA ILE A 900 18.23 52.40 -40.01
C ILE A 900 18.97 53.73 -39.86
N THR A 901 18.44 54.60 -39.00
CA THR A 901 19.02 55.94 -38.77
C THR A 901 19.85 56.04 -37.49
N SER A 902 19.58 55.17 -36.51
CA SER A 902 20.25 55.13 -35.20
C SER A 902 20.21 53.72 -34.59
N ILE A 903 21.15 53.43 -33.69
CA ILE A 903 21.23 52.17 -32.94
C ILE A 903 20.93 52.44 -31.45
N PRO A 904 20.05 51.67 -30.79
CA PRO A 904 19.87 51.75 -29.34
C PRO A 904 21.15 51.39 -28.57
N ALA A 905 21.50 52.16 -27.54
CA ALA A 905 22.75 51.96 -26.80
C ALA A 905 22.83 50.59 -26.09
N ASP A 906 21.70 50.09 -25.62
CA ASP A 906 21.60 48.84 -24.85
C ASP A 906 21.26 47.61 -25.73
N LEU A 907 21.28 47.74 -27.07
CA LEU A 907 20.79 46.71 -28.00
C LEU A 907 21.41 45.32 -27.77
N PHE A 908 22.72 45.25 -27.53
CA PHE A 908 23.46 43.99 -27.34
C PHE A 908 23.90 43.73 -25.90
N LYS A 909 23.35 44.47 -24.93
CA LYS A 909 23.77 44.46 -23.52
C LYS A 909 23.69 43.09 -22.85
N TYR A 910 22.68 42.30 -23.23
CA TYR A 910 22.39 41.00 -22.60
C TYR A 910 22.96 39.81 -23.38
N ASN A 911 23.49 40.02 -24.59
CA ASN A 911 24.01 38.95 -25.46
C ASN A 911 25.52 38.75 -25.22
N THR A 912 25.89 38.38 -23.98
CA THR A 912 27.31 38.30 -23.56
C THR A 912 28.07 37.12 -24.21
N ALA A 913 27.35 36.17 -24.80
CA ALA A 913 27.91 35.01 -25.49
C ALA A 913 28.37 35.29 -26.94
N VAL A 914 28.09 36.48 -27.48
CA VAL A 914 28.38 36.82 -28.88
C VAL A 914 29.87 36.79 -29.21
N ILE A 915 30.21 36.08 -30.28
CA ILE A 915 31.56 35.96 -30.83
C ILE A 915 31.75 36.71 -32.16
N SER A 916 30.69 37.01 -32.91
CA SER A 916 30.80 37.69 -34.22
C SER A 916 29.72 38.75 -34.46
N PHE A 917 30.16 39.87 -35.04
CA PHE A 917 29.34 40.97 -35.57
C PHE A 917 29.79 41.34 -37.01
N THR A 918 30.21 40.34 -37.77
CA THR A 918 30.73 40.53 -39.14
C THR A 918 29.61 41.05 -40.03
N ALA A 919 29.84 42.19 -40.67
CA ALA A 919 28.86 42.86 -41.53
C ALA A 919 27.50 43.22 -40.88
N THR A 920 27.34 43.20 -39.55
CA THR A 920 26.05 43.42 -38.87
C THR A 920 25.32 44.68 -39.35
N PHE A 921 26.02 45.80 -39.55
CA PHE A 921 25.47 47.06 -40.05
C PHE A 921 26.03 47.47 -41.43
N ASN A 922 26.57 46.53 -42.21
CA ASN A 922 27.17 46.84 -43.51
C ASN A 922 26.12 47.46 -44.45
N ASN A 923 26.50 48.53 -45.14
CA ASN A 923 25.67 49.28 -46.08
C ASN A 923 24.40 49.92 -45.46
N CYS A 924 24.43 50.23 -44.16
CA CYS A 924 23.40 51.06 -43.52
C CYS A 924 23.65 52.55 -43.84
N THR A 925 23.35 52.98 -45.07
CA THR A 925 23.74 54.31 -45.57
C THR A 925 23.10 55.48 -44.82
N SER A 926 21.96 55.25 -44.15
CA SER A 926 21.23 56.25 -43.34
C SER A 926 21.68 56.34 -41.88
N LEU A 927 22.57 55.45 -41.42
CA LEU A 927 23.01 55.39 -40.03
C LEU A 927 23.88 56.59 -39.66
N ALA A 928 23.41 57.46 -38.76
CA ALA A 928 24.07 58.73 -38.45
C ALA A 928 25.03 58.68 -37.25
N THR A 929 24.74 57.82 -36.26
CA THR A 929 25.46 57.79 -34.98
C THR A 929 25.67 56.36 -34.48
N ILE A 930 26.83 56.10 -33.86
CA ILE A 930 27.13 54.86 -33.14
C ILE A 930 27.17 55.17 -31.64
N PRO A 931 26.41 54.46 -30.78
CA PRO A 931 26.53 54.57 -29.32
C PRO A 931 27.91 54.13 -28.82
N ALA A 932 28.48 54.85 -27.85
CA ALA A 932 29.80 54.52 -27.31
C ALA A 932 29.84 53.16 -26.59
N ASP A 933 28.77 52.80 -25.88
CA ASP A 933 28.69 51.55 -25.10
C ASP A 933 28.10 50.37 -25.89
N LEU A 934 27.93 50.48 -27.23
CA LEU A 934 27.21 49.49 -28.04
C LEU A 934 27.71 48.05 -27.85
N PHE A 935 29.03 47.85 -27.79
CA PHE A 935 29.66 46.52 -27.65
C PHE A 935 30.25 46.26 -26.26
N ARG A 936 29.93 47.10 -25.27
CA ARG A 936 30.55 47.08 -23.94
C ARG A 936 30.52 45.72 -23.26
N TYR A 937 29.44 44.97 -23.44
CA TYR A 937 29.18 43.71 -22.73
C TYR A 937 29.55 42.46 -23.55
N ASN A 938 29.94 42.60 -24.82
CA ASN A 938 30.22 41.49 -25.73
C ASN A 938 31.73 41.18 -25.74
N THR A 939 32.29 40.81 -24.60
CA THR A 939 33.75 40.68 -24.41
C THR A 939 34.38 39.51 -25.18
N LEU A 940 33.55 38.58 -25.68
CA LEU A 940 33.99 37.40 -26.44
C LEU A 940 34.09 37.63 -27.95
N VAL A 941 33.71 38.81 -28.43
CA VAL A 941 33.71 39.15 -29.87
C VAL A 941 35.10 39.01 -30.46
N ASN A 942 35.23 38.13 -31.46
CA ASN A 942 36.45 37.89 -32.22
C ASN A 942 36.37 38.35 -33.69
N GLY A 943 35.17 38.59 -34.22
CA GLY A 943 34.92 39.03 -35.61
C GLY A 943 34.15 40.34 -35.72
N LEU A 944 34.77 41.38 -36.31
CA LEU A 944 34.20 42.71 -36.58
C LEU A 944 34.45 43.15 -38.03
N SER A 945 34.68 42.20 -38.92
CA SER A 945 34.98 42.52 -40.30
C SER A 945 33.74 43.15 -40.96
N VAL A 946 33.92 44.26 -41.68
CA VAL A 946 32.86 44.90 -42.48
C VAL A 946 31.68 45.44 -41.65
N THR A 947 31.72 45.44 -40.32
CA THR A 947 30.56 45.74 -39.44
C THR A 947 29.85 47.05 -39.78
N PHE A 948 30.56 48.14 -40.03
CA PHE A 948 30.01 49.45 -40.43
C PHE A 948 30.47 49.87 -41.82
N SER A 949 30.87 48.92 -42.68
CA SER A 949 31.32 49.25 -44.03
C SER A 949 30.20 49.93 -44.81
N SER A 950 30.54 50.95 -45.58
CA SER A 950 29.65 51.72 -46.45
C SER A 950 28.50 52.41 -45.70
N CYS A 951 28.68 52.69 -44.40
CA CYS A 951 27.78 53.53 -43.62
C CYS A 951 28.11 55.01 -43.85
N THR A 952 27.60 55.56 -44.95
CA THR A 952 27.99 56.88 -45.46
C THR A 952 27.46 58.06 -44.64
N SER A 953 26.56 57.88 -43.67
CA SER A 953 26.01 58.97 -42.85
C SER A 953 26.68 59.13 -41.47
N ILE A 954 27.60 58.25 -41.10
CA ILE A 954 28.28 58.31 -39.79
C ILE A 954 29.23 59.51 -39.76
N ILE A 955 29.02 60.42 -38.82
CA ILE A 955 29.83 61.66 -38.69
C ILE A 955 30.94 61.52 -37.65
N ASN A 956 30.68 60.83 -36.54
CA ASN A 956 31.60 60.73 -35.41
C ASN A 956 31.79 59.26 -35.00
N LEU A 957 33.02 58.92 -34.62
CA LEU A 957 33.39 57.63 -34.04
C LEU A 957 33.62 57.79 -32.54
N PRO A 958 32.97 56.97 -31.69
CA PRO A 958 33.28 56.94 -30.26
C PRO A 958 34.68 56.37 -30.01
N ALA A 959 35.50 57.05 -29.21
CA ALA A 959 36.85 56.58 -28.87
C ALA A 959 36.86 55.26 -28.07
N ASP A 960 35.80 54.99 -27.32
CA ASP A 960 35.68 53.81 -26.44
C ASP A 960 34.86 52.66 -27.05
N LEU A 961 34.55 52.72 -28.36
CA LEU A 961 33.62 51.78 -29.01
C LEU A 961 34.02 50.30 -28.84
N PHE A 962 35.33 50.01 -28.82
CA PHE A 962 35.86 48.64 -28.70
C PHE A 962 36.66 48.42 -27.41
N LEU A 963 36.50 49.30 -26.41
CA LEU A 963 37.33 49.30 -25.20
C LEU A 963 37.31 47.95 -24.45
N TYR A 964 36.15 47.29 -24.41
CA TYR A 964 35.94 46.05 -23.66
C TYR A 964 35.99 44.78 -24.53
N ASN A 965 36.18 44.90 -25.84
CA ASN A 965 36.25 43.77 -26.76
C ASN A 965 37.72 43.31 -26.91
N THR A 966 38.17 42.49 -25.96
CA THR A 966 39.57 42.04 -25.84
C THR A 966 39.86 40.71 -26.54
N ALA A 967 38.91 40.20 -27.33
CA ALA A 967 39.02 38.93 -28.05
C ALA A 967 39.06 39.10 -29.59
N ILE A 968 39.17 40.34 -30.09
CA ILE A 968 39.08 40.66 -31.52
C ILE A 968 40.27 40.02 -32.26
N THR A 969 39.96 39.14 -33.21
CA THR A 969 40.95 38.54 -34.12
C THR A 969 40.90 39.17 -35.51
N THR A 970 39.74 39.69 -35.94
CA THR A 970 39.56 40.35 -37.25
C THR A 970 38.68 41.60 -37.16
N ILE A 971 39.13 42.70 -37.79
CA ILE A 971 38.39 43.98 -37.93
C ILE A 971 38.54 44.55 -39.35
N ASN A 972 38.66 43.66 -40.33
CA ASN A 972 38.97 44.03 -41.71
C ASN A 972 37.83 44.87 -42.32
N ASN A 973 38.17 46.00 -42.95
CA ASN A 973 37.21 46.87 -43.62
C ASN A 973 36.05 47.38 -42.73
N CYS A 974 36.19 47.40 -41.40
CA CYS A 974 35.08 47.68 -40.48
C CYS A 974 34.36 49.01 -40.77
N PHE A 975 35.06 50.08 -41.15
CA PHE A 975 34.47 51.38 -41.52
C PHE A 975 34.63 51.73 -43.01
N LYS A 976 35.07 50.79 -43.85
CA LYS A 976 35.42 51.06 -45.25
C LYS A 976 34.30 51.80 -45.99
N ASN A 977 34.62 52.81 -46.78
CA ASN A 977 33.69 53.69 -47.51
C ASN A 977 32.73 54.52 -46.64
N SER A 978 32.96 54.66 -45.33
CA SER A 978 32.19 55.55 -44.45
C SER A 978 32.73 56.99 -44.54
N ASN A 979 32.52 57.60 -45.70
CA ASN A 979 33.19 58.84 -46.08
C ASN A 979 32.72 60.12 -45.37
N SER A 980 31.69 60.07 -44.52
CA SER A 980 31.22 61.24 -43.74
C SER A 980 31.86 61.36 -42.36
N ILE A 981 32.73 60.43 -41.98
CA ILE A 981 33.40 60.47 -40.67
C ILE A 981 34.31 61.70 -40.62
N THR A 982 34.02 62.63 -39.71
CA THR A 982 34.78 63.87 -39.46
C THR A 982 35.57 63.85 -38.16
N THR A 983 35.51 62.75 -37.40
CA THR A 983 36.30 62.51 -36.18
C THR A 983 37.74 62.98 -36.38
N ALA A 984 38.26 63.77 -35.45
CA ALA A 984 39.65 64.18 -35.48
C ALA A 984 40.55 62.93 -35.50
N VAL A 985 41.64 62.96 -36.28
CA VAL A 985 42.61 61.85 -36.32
C VAL A 985 43.05 61.41 -34.94
N THR A 986 43.19 62.32 -33.97
CA THR A 986 43.48 61.96 -32.59
C THR A 986 42.47 60.95 -32.05
N GLY A 987 41.17 61.19 -32.22
CA GLY A 987 40.14 60.24 -31.78
C GLY A 987 40.09 58.94 -32.59
N VAL A 988 40.48 58.96 -33.87
CA VAL A 988 40.66 57.74 -34.68
C VAL A 988 41.86 56.93 -34.21
N ASN A 989 42.97 57.60 -33.91
CA ASN A 989 44.18 56.97 -33.38
C ASN A 989 43.96 56.45 -31.97
N ASP A 990 43.18 57.13 -31.12
CA ASP A 990 42.81 56.64 -29.79
C ASP A 990 42.07 55.29 -29.90
N LEU A 991 41.14 55.16 -30.88
CA LEU A 991 40.45 53.90 -31.18
C LEU A 991 41.42 52.83 -31.74
N ILE A 992 42.33 53.21 -32.64
CA ILE A 992 43.36 52.31 -33.19
C ILE A 992 44.24 51.76 -32.07
N ASP A 993 44.81 52.64 -31.26
CA ASP A 993 45.72 52.31 -30.16
C ASP A 993 45.00 51.40 -29.15
N GLN A 994 43.73 51.69 -28.86
CA GLN A 994 42.88 50.84 -28.03
C GLN A 994 42.75 49.43 -28.60
N VAL A 995 42.38 49.28 -29.87
CA VAL A 995 42.19 47.94 -30.48
C VAL A 995 43.51 47.17 -30.52
N GLU A 996 44.61 47.80 -30.92
CA GLU A 996 45.92 47.13 -31.01
C GLU A 996 46.51 46.75 -29.65
N THR A 997 46.32 47.60 -28.64
CA THR A 997 46.80 47.32 -27.28
C THR A 997 46.01 46.19 -26.64
N ASN A 998 44.70 46.17 -26.85
CA ASN A 998 43.80 45.19 -26.24
C ASN A 998 43.80 43.84 -26.98
N ASN A 999 44.21 43.79 -28.26
CA ASN A 999 44.08 42.61 -29.11
C ASN A 999 45.38 42.28 -29.87
N SER A 1000 46.21 41.41 -29.29
CA SER A 1000 47.48 41.01 -29.90
C SER A 1000 47.27 40.22 -31.20
N GLY A 1001 47.83 40.69 -32.32
CA GLY A 1001 47.79 39.97 -33.60
C GLY A 1001 46.49 40.15 -34.40
N VAL A 1002 45.70 41.17 -34.09
CA VAL A 1002 44.47 41.50 -34.84
C VAL A 1002 44.74 41.69 -36.35
N SER A 1003 43.91 41.05 -37.18
CA SER A 1003 43.87 41.25 -38.64
C SER A 1003 43.05 42.49 -38.96
N LYS A 1004 43.68 43.50 -39.58
CA LYS A 1004 43.14 44.87 -39.70
C LYS A 1004 43.38 45.52 -41.07
N THR A 1005 43.04 44.85 -42.17
CA THR A 1005 43.21 45.40 -43.53
C THR A 1005 42.09 46.36 -43.91
N GLY A 1006 42.43 47.59 -44.30
CA GLY A 1006 41.54 48.53 -45.00
C GLY A 1006 40.34 49.03 -44.21
N CYS A 1007 40.42 49.02 -42.88
CA CYS A 1007 39.34 49.43 -41.98
C CYS A 1007 38.80 50.84 -42.30
N PHE A 1008 39.67 51.79 -42.64
CA PHE A 1008 39.30 53.17 -42.95
C PHE A 1008 39.38 53.51 -44.46
N ASP A 1009 39.54 52.53 -45.34
CA ASP A 1009 39.63 52.78 -46.78
C ASP A 1009 38.42 53.57 -47.27
N GLY A 1010 38.63 54.66 -48.01
CA GLY A 1010 37.53 55.51 -48.49
C GLY A 1010 36.92 56.46 -47.45
N CYS A 1011 37.45 56.53 -46.22
CA CYS A 1011 36.99 57.46 -45.17
C CYS A 1011 37.64 58.85 -45.27
N THR A 1012 37.54 59.48 -46.44
CA THR A 1012 38.36 60.67 -46.79
C THR A 1012 38.03 61.95 -46.04
N SER A 1013 36.92 62.02 -45.30
CA SER A 1013 36.55 63.20 -44.49
C SER A 1013 37.23 63.26 -43.12
N ILE A 1014 37.97 62.22 -42.73
CA ILE A 1014 38.73 62.22 -41.49
C ILE A 1014 39.81 63.30 -41.56
N THR A 1015 39.87 64.18 -40.55
CA THR A 1015 40.81 65.30 -40.52
C THR A 1015 42.24 64.80 -40.40
N ASP A 1016 43.07 65.02 -41.42
CA ASP A 1016 44.43 64.43 -41.57
C ASP A 1016 44.44 62.92 -41.84
N TYR A 1017 43.47 62.42 -42.63
CA TYR A 1017 43.37 61.02 -43.09
C TYR A 1017 44.70 60.38 -43.54
N ALA A 1018 45.62 61.18 -44.09
CA ALA A 1018 46.95 60.74 -44.52
C ALA A 1018 47.84 60.20 -43.38
N SER A 1019 47.56 60.56 -42.13
CA SER A 1019 48.31 60.13 -40.94
C SER A 1019 47.93 58.76 -40.39
N ILE A 1020 46.76 58.21 -40.78
CA ILE A 1020 46.35 56.85 -40.38
C ILE A 1020 47.33 55.84 -41.02
N PRO A 1021 47.79 54.80 -40.29
CA PRO A 1021 48.71 53.79 -40.83
C PRO A 1021 48.26 53.18 -42.17
N ILE A 1022 49.21 52.95 -43.09
CA ILE A 1022 48.95 52.46 -44.46
C ILE A 1022 49.86 51.28 -44.84
N GLY A 1023 49.26 50.23 -45.40
CA GLY A 1023 49.95 49.01 -45.84
C GLY A 1023 48.96 47.91 -46.24
N ALA A 1024 49.44 46.84 -46.88
CA ALA A 1024 48.58 45.74 -47.34
C ALA A 1024 47.83 45.03 -46.19
N SER A 1025 48.35 45.10 -44.96
CA SER A 1025 47.77 44.52 -43.75
C SER A 1025 47.55 45.57 -42.65
N ASP A 1026 47.27 46.81 -43.04
CA ASP A 1026 47.16 47.95 -42.13
C ASP A 1026 45.79 48.65 -42.24
N TRP A 1027 45.54 49.58 -41.31
CA TRP A 1027 44.27 50.30 -41.13
C TRP A 1027 43.77 51.00 -42.41
N ARG A 1028 44.69 51.38 -43.31
CA ARG A 1028 44.42 51.74 -44.70
C ARG A 1028 45.23 50.87 -45.66
N THR A 1029 44.66 50.56 -46.82
CA THR A 1029 45.38 49.94 -47.95
C THR A 1029 45.75 50.99 -49.02
N TYR A 1030 46.60 50.58 -49.98
CA TYR A 1030 47.17 51.46 -51.00
C TYR A 1030 46.17 51.93 -52.06
#